data_AF-A0A9X2SXI5-F1
#
_entry.id   AF-A0A9X2SXI5-F1
#
_cell.length_a   1.000
_cell.length_b   1.000
_cell.length_c   1.000
_cell.angle_alpha   90.00
_cell.angle_beta   90.00
_cell.angle_gamma   90.00
#
_symmetry.space_group_name_H-M   'P 1'
#
loop_
_entity.id
_entity.type
_entity.pdbx_description
1 polymer ?
#
loop_
_entity_poly.entity_id
_entity_poly.type
_entity_poly.pdbx_seq_one_letter_code
_entity_poly.pdbx_strand_id
1 'polypeptide(L)'
;MKKKFDFFSYPNGFSGKERSQNLKFCKMLGHHISKEQVIIMLEQIFALREDGLYSLIIGFLPTIIAISYPLIAQTISKVNETYNSSQIVEYFNKNHIYKNFRIVLIISLILSGLTFFNHYIIDVLAFISCVILIIYFIKLIDLVLTIYNPKELFDHINKESKIDLLDRNFIIGNLIESQKHYHKIIEEYFEIITELYCYSIRIENFTLQSNIKDKFFLKVSSVGKYIKSKTNEQIDFEAIIFNNNFKIIETFVIDIKLETRYKPIDFFSSTYYFDYSIDETGPTPLSNETLRAIWRYIILLIKTKKFNVLNKLWEINFSYLNLYLNRSYLKYDENSKITKESERKNNLIIDFRNRLNEFNISFLALLYYKKKYKLIDKLLFQTDSQPPKLFLSKFSFDQILKWNLDFRKDSFERNWNVSYYFDDLEFDSIGFQKDSKYYISEFCLILLLFKWIDDYGLHLRVDNPTLSIPDNLNLKKSLIYKLPFLIRQLKKILDNKNLITKTNLQKITRRNCFLSGIKYPIDFLEEYRMNLENQFEIQLGTGPLDNSKIKELKEYTVNQIKSVYDNLSRIKGNDVTKEKRDSISDFMEVIRGTRIPLNREAFLENSTVHYIDYDKTLGRYIKNEYNDHFLSKISLLSSKTYMVEYKELFNAVDLLQINKESHLIIAVNLNLDYLNSFLKLELSECQEGLEDYRYKDIPIFSYSGGRSRTGQLYVFNKENKPMIKHKDWKEINGPTQEFISRWKKMELIDEDLKIYYQHTEIKDDKELLKEYLESSQFNKEELLKMVQFDVDFMGYCWFPKDIKIVNISQGDMFKQGGNLNKLEEIEPFDKN
;
A
#
# COMPACT_ATOMS: atom_id res chain seq x y z
N MET A 1 -34.12 46.17 16.34
CA MET A 1 -35.38 46.45 15.64
C MET A 1 -36.06 45.13 15.27
N LYS A 2 -37.09 44.74 16.05
CA LYS A 2 -37.99 43.61 15.75
C LYS A 2 -39.30 44.19 15.18
N LYS A 3 -39.66 43.83 13.94
CA LYS A 3 -41.04 43.88 13.39
C LYS A 3 -41.24 42.52 12.71
N LYS A 4 -42.09 41.64 13.26
CA LYS A 4 -43.55 41.49 13.04
C LYS A 4 -43.93 41.33 11.56
N PHE A 5 -44.34 40.11 11.22
CA PHE A 5 -45.39 39.81 10.26
C PHE A 5 -46.10 38.52 10.72
N ASP A 6 -47.32 38.71 11.24
CA ASP A 6 -48.45 37.75 11.17
C ASP A 6 -48.95 37.78 9.69
N PHE A 7 -49.57 36.80 9.05
CA PHE A 7 -50.73 35.95 9.38
C PHE A 7 -50.83 34.82 8.34
N PHE A 8 -51.32 33.64 8.70
CA PHE A 8 -52.59 33.09 8.15
C PHE A 8 -53.03 31.85 8.95
N SER A 9 -54.26 31.99 9.45
CA SER A 9 -55.12 31.02 10.11
C SER A 9 -55.74 30.00 9.16
N TYR A 10 -56.03 28.79 9.67
CA TYR A 10 -57.07 27.87 9.17
C TYR A 10 -57.58 27.01 10.37
N PRO A 11 -58.66 26.20 10.25
CA PRO A 11 -59.61 26.04 11.36
C PRO A 11 -59.28 24.94 12.38
N ASN A 12 -59.80 25.16 13.60
CA ASN A 12 -60.10 24.12 14.58
C ASN A 12 -61.12 23.11 14.01
N GLY A 13 -60.88 21.82 14.24
CA GLY A 13 -61.87 20.76 14.04
C GLY A 13 -61.48 19.50 14.82
N PHE A 14 -62.12 19.29 15.97
CA PHE A 14 -62.38 18.03 16.71
C PHE A 14 -61.36 16.87 16.60
N SER A 15 -60.75 16.35 17.68
CA SER A 15 -61.42 15.73 18.83
C SER A 15 -60.48 15.65 20.06
N GLY A 16 -60.24 16.79 20.72
CA GLY A 16 -59.49 16.84 21.98
C GLY A 16 -60.34 16.61 23.25
N LYS A 17 -61.65 16.39 23.11
CA LYS A 17 -62.57 16.39 24.27
C LYS A 17 -62.59 15.07 25.06
N GLU A 18 -62.37 13.91 24.42
CA GLU A 18 -62.44 12.61 25.12
C GLU A 18 -61.15 12.27 25.90
N ARG A 19 -59.98 12.71 25.43
CA ARG A 19 -58.70 12.46 26.14
C ARG A 19 -58.54 13.32 27.40
N SER A 20 -59.17 14.49 27.47
CA SER A 20 -59.17 15.34 28.68
C SER A 20 -60.12 14.82 29.76
N GLN A 21 -61.19 14.10 29.38
CA GLN A 21 -62.09 13.44 30.33
C GLN A 21 -61.46 12.16 30.90
N ASN A 22 -60.74 11.37 30.10
CA ASN A 22 -60.06 10.17 30.60
C ASN A 22 -58.85 10.47 31.51
N LEU A 23 -58.12 11.58 31.25
CA LEU A 23 -57.06 12.04 32.17
C LEU A 23 -57.60 12.70 33.44
N LYS A 24 -58.77 13.33 33.41
CA LYS A 24 -59.48 13.79 34.62
C LYS A 24 -60.01 12.62 35.44
N PHE A 25 -60.48 11.55 34.80
CA PHE A 25 -60.94 10.34 35.49
C PHE A 25 -59.80 9.62 36.21
N CYS A 26 -58.61 9.52 35.60
CA CYS A 26 -57.44 8.90 36.22
C CYS A 26 -56.75 9.80 37.27
N LYS A 27 -56.83 11.13 37.16
CA LYS A 27 -56.34 12.05 38.21
C LYS A 27 -57.31 12.20 39.39
N MET A 28 -58.62 11.96 39.21
CA MET A 28 -59.58 11.93 40.32
C MET A 28 -59.48 10.66 41.17
N LEU A 29 -58.97 9.55 40.64
CA LEU A 29 -58.77 8.30 41.39
C LEU A 29 -57.51 8.29 42.28
N GLY A 30 -56.63 9.30 42.17
CA GLY A 30 -55.31 9.31 42.80
C GLY A 30 -55.17 10.13 44.10
N HIS A 31 -56.21 10.82 44.57
CA HIS A 31 -56.13 11.59 45.81
C HIS A 31 -57.30 11.31 46.74
N HIS A 32 -56.94 10.86 47.96
CA HIS A 32 -57.77 10.53 49.11
C HIS A 32 -58.63 9.27 48.99
N ILE A 33 -57.97 8.12 49.13
CA ILE A 33 -58.60 6.97 49.81
C ILE A 33 -58.03 6.95 51.24
N SER A 34 -58.83 7.34 52.24
CA SER A 34 -58.43 7.23 53.64
C SER A 34 -58.30 5.76 54.05
N LYS A 35 -57.53 5.45 55.11
CA LYS A 35 -57.43 4.09 55.66
C LYS A 35 -58.82 3.47 55.93
N GLU A 36 -59.78 4.30 56.34
CA GLU A 36 -61.18 3.91 56.57
C GLU A 36 -61.94 3.55 55.28
N GLN A 37 -61.70 4.25 54.16
CA GLN A 37 -62.33 3.92 52.89
C GLN A 37 -61.83 2.60 52.28
N VAL A 38 -60.56 2.25 52.53
CA VAL A 38 -60.04 0.91 52.17
C VAL A 38 -60.69 -0.17 53.03
N ILE A 39 -60.88 0.08 54.33
CA ILE A 39 -61.56 -0.85 55.24
C ILE A 39 -63.03 -1.07 54.82
N ILE A 40 -63.75 0.00 54.47
CA ILE A 40 -65.13 -0.08 53.97
C ILE A 40 -65.21 -0.79 52.61
N MET A 41 -64.27 -0.55 51.68
CA MET A 41 -64.20 -1.32 50.43
C MET A 41 -63.93 -2.81 50.69
N LEU A 42 -63.04 -3.12 51.65
CA LEU A 42 -62.78 -4.50 52.05
C LEU A 42 -64.05 -5.12 52.65
N GLU A 43 -64.77 -4.44 53.53
CA GLU A 43 -66.06 -4.87 54.12
C GLU A 43 -67.17 -5.09 53.08
N GLN A 44 -67.24 -4.28 52.04
CA GLN A 44 -68.17 -4.50 50.91
C GLN A 44 -67.75 -5.69 50.03
N ILE A 45 -66.45 -5.92 49.87
CA ILE A 45 -65.92 -7.12 49.21
C ILE A 45 -66.20 -8.38 50.06
N PHE A 46 -66.22 -8.25 51.39
CA PHE A 46 -66.60 -9.33 52.30
C PHE A 46 -68.07 -9.74 52.16
N ALA A 47 -68.99 -8.80 51.91
CA ALA A 47 -70.40 -9.12 51.66
C ALA A 47 -70.60 -9.97 50.38
N LEU A 48 -69.78 -9.74 49.35
CA LEU A 48 -69.79 -10.50 48.09
C LEU A 48 -69.29 -11.95 48.23
N ARG A 49 -68.62 -12.31 49.34
CA ARG A 49 -68.15 -13.67 49.62
C ARG A 49 -69.30 -14.62 49.93
N GLU A 50 -70.35 -14.13 50.59
CA GLU A 50 -71.54 -14.94 50.95
C GLU A 50 -72.49 -15.16 49.75
N ASP A 51 -72.49 -14.26 48.75
CA ASP A 51 -73.18 -14.42 47.46
C ASP A 51 -72.63 -15.59 46.61
N GLY A 52 -71.41 -16.06 46.87
CA GLY A 52 -70.68 -17.02 46.03
C GLY A 52 -70.18 -16.45 44.68
N LEU A 53 -70.79 -15.38 44.17
CA LEU A 53 -70.36 -14.58 43.01
C LEU A 53 -68.87 -14.25 43.00
N TYR A 54 -68.28 -14.06 44.19
CA TYR A 54 -66.87 -13.77 44.37
C TYR A 54 -65.92 -14.88 43.91
N SER A 55 -66.20 -16.14 44.27
CA SER A 55 -65.38 -17.29 43.84
C SER A 55 -65.53 -17.52 42.34
N LEU A 56 -66.72 -17.24 41.80
CA LEU A 56 -67.02 -17.32 40.38
C LEU A 56 -66.20 -16.27 39.59
N ILE A 57 -66.10 -15.03 40.05
CA ILE A 57 -65.30 -13.98 39.39
C ILE A 57 -63.80 -14.29 39.42
N ILE A 58 -63.26 -14.73 40.57
CA ILE A 58 -61.84 -15.06 40.73
C ILE A 58 -61.45 -16.32 39.93
N GLY A 59 -62.37 -17.26 39.77
CA GLY A 59 -62.24 -18.44 38.91
C GLY A 59 -62.31 -18.12 37.42
N PHE A 60 -63.40 -17.49 37.00
CA PHE A 60 -63.72 -17.30 35.59
C PHE A 60 -62.86 -16.25 34.92
N LEU A 61 -62.55 -15.14 35.59
CA LEU A 61 -61.92 -13.99 34.92
C LEU A 61 -60.50 -14.30 34.41
N PRO A 62 -59.59 -14.87 35.22
CA PRO A 62 -58.28 -15.32 34.72
C PRO A 62 -58.42 -16.41 33.65
N THR A 63 -59.40 -17.31 33.79
CA THR A 63 -59.64 -18.42 32.86
C THR A 63 -60.12 -17.93 31.48
N ILE A 64 -61.05 -16.98 31.43
CA ILE A 64 -61.52 -16.35 30.17
C ILE A 64 -60.37 -15.61 29.48
N ILE A 65 -59.57 -14.87 30.25
CA ILE A 65 -58.40 -14.16 29.71
C ILE A 65 -57.33 -15.15 29.21
N ALA A 66 -57.13 -16.27 29.90
CA ALA A 66 -56.22 -17.33 29.47
C ALA A 66 -56.71 -18.03 28.19
N ILE A 67 -58.01 -18.33 28.08
CA ILE A 67 -58.63 -18.94 26.89
C ILE A 67 -58.59 -17.99 25.68
N SER A 68 -58.66 -16.68 25.90
CA SER A 68 -58.57 -15.67 24.84
C SER A 68 -57.12 -15.30 24.47
N TYR A 69 -56.12 -15.68 25.26
CA TYR A 69 -54.71 -15.41 24.98
C TYR A 69 -54.22 -15.95 23.61
N PRO A 70 -54.61 -17.15 23.13
CA PRO A 70 -54.29 -17.61 21.78
C PRO A 70 -54.76 -16.65 20.67
N LEU A 71 -55.92 -15.99 20.83
CA LEU A 71 -56.39 -15.00 19.86
C LEU A 71 -55.50 -13.76 19.83
N ILE A 72 -54.99 -13.35 21.00
CA ILE A 72 -54.01 -12.27 21.11
C ILE A 72 -52.68 -12.69 20.46
N ALA A 73 -52.21 -13.91 20.69
CA ALA A 73 -51.02 -14.45 20.03
C ALA A 73 -51.18 -14.53 18.50
N GLN A 74 -52.37 -14.86 18.01
CA GLN A 74 -52.69 -14.84 16.59
C GLN A 74 -52.68 -13.42 16.01
N THR A 75 -53.26 -12.42 16.69
CA THR A 75 -53.19 -11.02 16.21
C THR A 75 -51.76 -10.48 16.21
N ILE A 76 -50.93 -10.86 17.18
CA ILE A 76 -49.49 -10.55 17.18
C ILE A 76 -48.79 -11.22 15.99
N SER A 77 -49.16 -12.45 15.64
CA SER A 77 -48.60 -13.13 14.46
C SER A 77 -49.01 -12.44 13.16
N LYS A 78 -50.23 -11.88 13.08
CA LYS A 78 -50.66 -11.05 11.94
C LYS A 78 -49.89 -9.75 11.82
N VAL A 79 -49.34 -9.19 12.90
CA VAL A 79 -48.43 -8.03 12.82
C VAL A 79 -47.20 -8.39 11.97
N ASN A 80 -46.67 -9.60 12.10
CA ASN A 80 -45.58 -10.07 11.24
C ASN A 80 -45.99 -10.05 9.76
N GLU A 81 -47.20 -10.51 9.45
CA GLU A 81 -47.73 -10.50 8.07
C GLU A 81 -47.91 -9.07 7.54
N THR A 82 -48.43 -8.15 8.36
CA THR A 82 -48.66 -6.76 7.99
C THR A 82 -47.37 -6.03 7.66
N TYR A 83 -46.37 -6.09 8.56
CA TYR A 83 -45.12 -5.35 8.38
C TYR A 83 -44.05 -6.14 7.62
N ASN A 84 -44.24 -7.45 7.44
CA ASN A 84 -43.24 -8.40 6.95
C ASN A 84 -41.92 -8.28 7.72
N SER A 85 -42.01 -8.30 9.06
CA SER A 85 -40.92 -7.98 9.97
C SER A 85 -41.00 -8.76 11.29
N SER A 86 -40.04 -9.66 11.49
CA SER A 86 -39.88 -10.38 12.77
C SER A 86 -39.40 -9.45 13.88
N GLN A 87 -38.69 -8.37 13.56
CA GLN A 87 -38.12 -7.43 14.53
C GLN A 87 -39.21 -6.66 15.29
N ILE A 88 -40.28 -6.24 14.60
CA ILE A 88 -41.42 -5.56 15.24
C ILE A 88 -42.14 -6.51 16.21
N VAL A 89 -42.24 -7.79 15.86
CA VAL A 89 -42.81 -8.83 16.73
C VAL A 89 -41.92 -9.11 17.94
N GLU A 90 -40.60 -9.18 17.74
CA GLU A 90 -39.65 -9.31 18.86
C GLU A 90 -39.71 -8.12 19.82
N TYR A 91 -39.81 -6.89 19.29
CA TYR A 91 -39.97 -5.68 20.08
C TYR A 91 -41.22 -5.76 20.96
N PHE A 92 -42.35 -6.21 20.39
CA PHE A 92 -43.56 -6.44 21.16
C PHE A 92 -43.36 -7.49 22.27
N ASN A 93 -42.75 -8.63 21.95
CA ASN A 93 -42.52 -9.71 22.90
C ASN A 93 -41.57 -9.33 24.04
N LYS A 94 -40.62 -8.41 23.77
CA LYS A 94 -39.68 -7.86 24.77
C LYS A 94 -40.30 -6.75 25.61
N ASN A 95 -41.43 -6.17 25.20
CA ASN A 95 -42.06 -5.06 25.92
C ASN A 95 -42.49 -5.48 27.35
N HIS A 96 -42.19 -4.62 28.33
CA HIS A 96 -42.50 -4.87 29.74
C HIS A 96 -43.99 -5.09 30.01
N ILE A 97 -44.89 -4.44 29.26
CA ILE A 97 -46.34 -4.62 29.41
C ILE A 97 -46.73 -6.06 29.08
N TYR A 98 -46.23 -6.61 27.97
CA TYR A 98 -46.51 -7.98 27.56
C TYR A 98 -45.92 -9.01 28.52
N LYS A 99 -44.65 -8.83 28.93
CA LYS A 99 -43.98 -9.72 29.88
C LYS A 99 -44.69 -9.73 31.23
N ASN A 100 -45.05 -8.57 31.76
CA ASN A 100 -45.74 -8.44 33.04
C ASN A 100 -47.17 -9.01 32.96
N PHE A 101 -47.90 -8.77 31.86
CA PHE A 101 -49.20 -9.40 31.65
C PHE A 101 -49.11 -10.92 31.72
N ARG A 102 -48.14 -11.54 31.02
CA ARG A 102 -47.96 -13.00 31.04
C ARG A 102 -47.66 -13.53 32.45
N ILE A 103 -46.79 -12.84 33.19
CA ILE A 103 -46.45 -13.21 34.58
C ILE A 103 -47.68 -13.09 35.48
N VAL A 104 -48.41 -11.97 35.41
CA VAL A 104 -49.62 -11.72 36.20
C VAL A 104 -50.70 -12.75 35.86
N LEU A 105 -50.88 -13.10 34.58
CA LEU A 105 -51.84 -14.12 34.15
C LEU A 105 -51.53 -15.50 34.79
N ILE A 106 -50.27 -15.92 34.77
CA ILE A 106 -49.84 -17.18 35.40
C ILE A 106 -50.07 -17.13 36.92
N ILE A 107 -49.71 -16.03 37.58
CA ILE A 107 -49.93 -15.85 39.02
C ILE A 107 -51.42 -15.89 39.36
N SER A 108 -52.26 -15.19 38.59
CA SER A 108 -53.71 -15.19 38.78
C SER A 108 -54.34 -16.55 38.56
N LEU A 109 -53.88 -17.35 37.59
CA LEU A 109 -54.35 -18.73 37.39
C LEU A 109 -53.97 -19.63 38.56
N ILE A 110 -52.74 -19.53 39.07
CA ILE A 110 -52.27 -20.31 40.22
C ILE A 110 -53.08 -19.92 41.48
N LEU A 111 -53.20 -18.63 41.77
CA LEU A 111 -53.96 -18.14 42.92
C LEU A 111 -55.44 -18.50 42.83
N SER A 112 -56.02 -18.42 41.63
CA SER A 112 -57.40 -18.85 41.36
C SER A 112 -57.60 -20.34 41.67
N GLY A 113 -56.69 -21.21 41.24
CA GLY A 113 -56.73 -22.63 41.60
C GLY A 113 -56.55 -22.90 43.10
N LEU A 114 -55.71 -22.12 43.79
CA LEU A 114 -55.48 -22.25 45.23
C LEU A 114 -56.65 -21.76 46.10
N THR A 115 -57.60 -20.99 45.56
CA THR A 115 -58.82 -20.61 46.29
C THR A 115 -59.67 -21.83 46.69
N PHE A 116 -59.48 -22.99 46.06
CA PHE A 116 -60.10 -24.26 46.46
C PHE A 116 -59.82 -24.64 47.93
N PHE A 117 -58.66 -24.25 48.47
CA PHE A 117 -58.31 -24.50 49.87
C PHE A 117 -59.02 -23.57 50.87
N ASN A 118 -59.89 -22.68 50.38
CA ASN A 118 -60.80 -21.82 51.15
C ASN A 118 -60.10 -20.99 52.24
N HIS A 119 -58.86 -20.58 51.98
CA HIS A 119 -58.02 -19.85 52.91
C HIS A 119 -58.11 -18.34 52.67
N TYR A 120 -58.53 -17.59 53.68
CA TYR A 120 -58.86 -16.15 53.58
C TYR A 120 -57.78 -15.29 52.89
N ILE A 121 -56.51 -15.49 53.24
CA ILE A 121 -55.39 -14.72 52.66
C ILE A 121 -55.24 -15.00 51.15
N ILE A 122 -55.49 -16.24 50.71
CA ILE A 122 -55.36 -16.64 49.30
C ILE A 122 -56.45 -15.97 48.46
N ASP A 123 -57.68 -15.90 48.97
CA ASP A 123 -58.82 -15.25 48.32
C ASP A 123 -58.56 -13.76 48.07
N VAL A 124 -58.07 -13.05 49.09
CA VAL A 124 -57.71 -11.62 48.97
C VAL A 124 -56.58 -11.40 47.96
N LEU A 125 -55.54 -12.24 47.99
CA LEU A 125 -54.44 -12.18 47.02
C LEU A 125 -54.93 -12.48 45.59
N ALA A 126 -55.82 -13.46 45.44
CA ALA A 126 -56.40 -13.82 44.15
C ALA A 126 -57.23 -12.67 43.58
N PHE A 127 -58.03 -11.99 44.39
CA PHE A 127 -58.80 -10.81 43.99
C PHE A 127 -57.89 -9.65 43.57
N ILE A 128 -56.87 -9.32 44.36
CA ILE A 128 -55.88 -8.28 44.02
C ILE A 128 -55.19 -8.64 42.69
N SER A 129 -54.82 -9.91 42.51
CA SER A 129 -54.22 -10.37 41.26
C SER A 129 -55.15 -10.19 40.06
N CYS A 130 -56.46 -10.43 40.22
CA CYS A 130 -57.45 -10.24 39.16
C CYS A 130 -57.59 -8.77 38.77
N VAL A 131 -57.60 -7.85 39.73
CA VAL A 131 -57.63 -6.41 39.45
C VAL A 131 -56.37 -5.98 38.70
N ILE A 132 -55.19 -6.45 39.12
CA ILE A 132 -53.92 -6.20 38.44
C ILE A 132 -53.93 -6.79 37.03
N LEU A 133 -54.50 -8.00 36.85
CA LEU A 133 -54.65 -8.66 35.56
C LEU A 133 -55.50 -7.84 34.59
N ILE A 134 -56.64 -7.31 35.03
CA ILE A 134 -57.51 -6.44 34.21
C ILE A 134 -56.75 -5.18 33.76
N ILE A 135 -56.00 -4.55 34.67
CA ILE A 135 -55.21 -3.36 34.34
C ILE A 135 -54.15 -3.68 33.27
N TYR A 136 -53.42 -4.80 33.42
CA TYR A 136 -52.44 -5.21 32.42
C TYR A 136 -53.07 -5.68 31.11
N PHE A 137 -54.25 -6.29 31.15
CA PHE A 137 -55.00 -6.68 29.96
C PHE A 137 -55.43 -5.47 29.13
N ILE A 138 -55.96 -4.42 29.78
CA ILE A 138 -56.32 -3.17 29.10
C ILE A 138 -55.07 -2.52 28.48
N LYS A 139 -53.96 -2.46 29.24
CA LYS A 139 -52.68 -1.95 28.72
C LYS A 139 -52.14 -2.78 27.54
N LEU A 140 -52.35 -4.10 27.57
CA LEU A 140 -51.94 -4.97 26.48
C LEU A 140 -52.75 -4.70 25.21
N ILE A 141 -54.07 -4.52 25.34
CA ILE A 141 -54.92 -4.16 24.19
C ILE A 141 -54.49 -2.80 23.60
N ASP A 142 -54.23 -1.79 24.44
CA ASP A 142 -53.74 -0.48 24.00
C ASP A 142 -52.39 -0.60 23.25
N LEU A 143 -51.48 -1.45 23.74
CA LEU A 143 -50.22 -1.75 23.07
C LEU A 143 -50.42 -2.44 21.71
N VAL A 144 -51.33 -3.42 21.62
CA VAL A 144 -51.64 -4.11 20.35
C VAL A 144 -52.23 -3.14 19.33
N LEU A 145 -53.15 -2.26 19.75
CA LEU A 145 -53.73 -1.23 18.89
C LEU A 145 -52.66 -0.23 18.41
N THR A 146 -51.77 0.20 19.29
CA THR A 146 -50.64 1.09 18.98
C THR A 146 -49.74 0.48 17.92
N ILE A 147 -49.44 -0.82 18.01
CA ILE A 147 -48.55 -1.51 17.06
C ILE A 147 -49.21 -1.73 15.71
N TYR A 148 -50.53 -1.93 15.66
CA TYR A 148 -51.24 -2.11 14.40
C TYR A 148 -51.32 -0.81 13.59
N ASN A 149 -51.18 0.35 14.24
CA ASN A 149 -51.15 1.64 13.59
C ASN A 149 -49.70 2.12 13.37
N PRO A 150 -49.19 2.17 12.13
CA PRO A 150 -47.79 2.51 11.84
C PRO A 150 -47.35 3.86 12.40
N LYS A 151 -48.26 4.86 12.45
CA LYS A 151 -47.93 6.18 12.98
C LYS A 151 -47.80 6.18 14.50
N GLU A 152 -48.72 5.50 15.18
CA GLU A 152 -48.71 5.39 16.63
C GLU A 152 -47.55 4.51 17.12
N LEU A 153 -47.24 3.44 16.38
CA LEU A 153 -46.04 2.63 16.58
C LEU A 153 -44.77 3.49 16.51
N PHE A 154 -44.63 4.32 15.48
CA PHE A 154 -43.47 5.22 15.38
C PHE A 154 -43.41 6.20 16.55
N ASP A 155 -44.52 6.87 16.89
CA ASP A 155 -44.56 7.82 17.99
C ASP A 155 -44.26 7.14 19.36
N HIS A 156 -44.68 5.88 19.53
CA HIS A 156 -44.38 5.06 20.71
C HIS A 156 -42.89 4.73 20.80
N ILE A 157 -42.30 4.17 19.74
CA ILE A 157 -40.86 3.85 19.68
C ILE A 157 -40.01 5.11 19.85
N ASN A 158 -40.40 6.21 19.21
CA ASN A 158 -39.67 7.49 19.29
C ASN A 158 -39.64 8.03 20.72
N LYS A 159 -40.71 7.80 21.49
CA LYS A 159 -40.79 8.16 22.91
C LYS A 159 -39.98 7.21 23.80
N GLU A 160 -40.04 5.90 23.57
CA GLU A 160 -39.30 4.91 24.35
C GLU A 160 -37.79 4.99 24.14
N SER A 161 -37.34 5.19 22.91
CA SER A 161 -35.93 5.42 22.57
C SER A 161 -35.38 6.71 23.20
N LYS A 162 -36.25 7.63 23.64
CA LYS A 162 -35.90 8.95 24.18
C LYS A 162 -34.95 9.70 23.24
N ILE A 163 -35.26 9.72 21.95
CA ILE A 163 -34.38 10.36 20.96
C ILE A 163 -34.16 11.85 21.24
N ASP A 164 -35.15 12.53 21.84
CA ASP A 164 -35.03 13.93 22.24
C ASP A 164 -33.98 14.16 23.34
N LEU A 165 -33.59 13.12 24.07
CA LEU A 165 -32.46 13.19 25.00
C LEU A 165 -31.10 13.12 24.29
N LEU A 166 -30.95 12.43 23.15
CA LEU A 166 -29.73 12.57 22.33
C LEU A 166 -29.54 14.03 21.95
N ASP A 167 -30.61 14.65 21.46
CA ASP A 167 -30.63 16.01 20.96
C ASP A 167 -30.20 17.01 22.06
N ARG A 168 -30.72 16.83 23.28
CA ARG A 168 -30.33 17.64 24.45
C ARG A 168 -28.89 17.41 24.89
N ASN A 169 -28.45 16.15 24.98
CA ASN A 169 -27.09 15.82 25.42
C ASN A 169 -26.04 16.27 24.39
N PHE A 170 -26.40 16.23 23.11
CA PHE A 170 -25.65 16.83 22.00
C PHE A 170 -25.52 18.34 22.17
N ILE A 171 -26.62 19.07 22.44
CA ILE A 171 -26.58 20.52 22.68
C ILE A 171 -25.72 20.88 23.90
N ILE A 172 -25.74 20.06 24.95
CA ILE A 172 -24.99 20.30 26.20
C ILE A 172 -23.50 19.90 26.07
N GLY A 173 -23.11 19.18 25.01
CA GLY A 173 -21.72 18.78 24.75
C GLY A 173 -21.20 17.62 25.60
N ASN A 174 -22.08 16.82 26.23
CA ASN A 174 -21.67 15.65 27.00
C ASN A 174 -21.38 14.45 26.08
N LEU A 175 -20.12 14.31 25.67
CA LEU A 175 -19.68 13.34 24.66
C LEU A 175 -19.86 11.88 25.10
N ILE A 176 -19.55 11.55 26.36
CA ILE A 176 -19.61 10.18 26.90
C ILE A 176 -21.07 9.70 26.98
N GLU A 177 -21.96 10.53 27.49
CA GLU A 177 -23.37 10.18 27.63
C GLU A 177 -24.07 10.10 26.26
N SER A 178 -23.72 11.00 25.34
CA SER A 178 -24.19 10.96 23.96
C SER A 178 -23.76 9.68 23.25
N GLN A 179 -22.51 9.23 23.42
CA GLN A 179 -22.03 7.97 22.87
C GLN A 179 -22.79 6.76 23.39
N LYS A 180 -22.97 6.66 24.72
CA LYS A 180 -23.69 5.54 25.34
C LYS A 180 -25.14 5.46 24.86
N HIS A 181 -25.83 6.60 24.80
CA HIS A 181 -27.23 6.65 24.35
C HIS A 181 -27.35 6.43 22.84
N TYR A 182 -26.40 6.93 22.03
CA TYR A 182 -26.35 6.67 20.58
C TYR A 182 -26.20 5.18 20.30
N HIS A 183 -25.27 4.50 20.97
CA HIS A 183 -25.04 3.07 20.76
C HIS A 183 -26.29 2.25 21.09
N LYS A 184 -26.95 2.55 22.22
CA LYS A 184 -28.23 1.94 22.57
C LYS A 184 -29.30 2.16 21.50
N ILE A 185 -29.39 3.36 20.93
CA ILE A 185 -30.38 3.68 19.89
C ILE A 185 -30.09 2.95 18.57
N ILE A 186 -28.81 2.75 18.24
CA ILE A 186 -28.37 1.96 17.09
C ILE A 186 -28.68 0.46 17.28
N GLU A 187 -28.38 -0.10 18.44
CA GLU A 187 -28.54 -1.54 18.71
C GLU A 187 -30.01 -1.96 18.90
N GLU A 188 -30.82 -1.17 19.62
CA GLU A 188 -32.16 -1.58 20.02
C GLU A 188 -33.27 -1.15 19.04
N TYR A 189 -33.14 0.01 18.37
CA TYR A 189 -34.28 0.63 17.66
C TYR A 189 -34.05 0.89 16.17
N PHE A 190 -32.80 0.98 15.71
CA PHE A 190 -32.50 1.44 14.35
C PHE A 190 -33.03 0.48 13.27
N GLU A 191 -32.89 -0.83 13.47
CA GLU A 191 -33.42 -1.84 12.55
C GLU A 191 -34.96 -1.85 12.52
N ILE A 192 -35.62 -1.76 13.68
CA ILE A 192 -37.09 -1.70 13.79
C ILE A 192 -37.65 -0.48 13.04
N ILE A 193 -37.01 0.68 13.21
CA ILE A 193 -37.45 1.91 12.53
C ILE A 193 -37.15 1.83 11.03
N THR A 194 -36.07 1.15 10.64
CA THR A 194 -35.78 0.83 9.23
C THR A 194 -36.87 -0.05 8.63
N GLU A 195 -37.30 -1.11 9.31
CA GLU A 195 -38.41 -1.98 8.90
C GLU A 195 -39.70 -1.17 8.71
N LEU A 196 -40.05 -0.32 9.70
CA LEU A 196 -41.22 0.54 9.63
C LEU A 196 -41.13 1.56 8.51
N TYR A 197 -39.93 2.09 8.24
CA TYR A 197 -39.69 2.97 7.12
C TYR A 197 -39.88 2.22 5.79
N CYS A 198 -39.30 1.03 5.63
CA CYS A 198 -39.48 0.19 4.45
C CYS A 198 -40.95 -0.17 4.22
N TYR A 199 -41.68 -0.48 5.29
CA TYR A 199 -43.14 -0.66 5.22
C TYR A 199 -43.83 0.61 4.72
N SER A 200 -43.50 1.78 5.27
CA SER A 200 -44.07 3.06 4.83
C SER A 200 -43.80 3.38 3.35
N ILE A 201 -42.70 2.87 2.78
CA ILE A 201 -42.38 2.93 1.35
C ILE A 201 -43.35 2.05 0.56
N ARG A 202 -43.50 0.79 0.96
CA ARG A 202 -44.37 -0.19 0.29
C ARG A 202 -45.82 0.26 0.20
N ILE A 203 -46.33 0.87 1.27
CA ILE A 203 -47.70 1.39 1.32
C ILE A 203 -47.83 2.85 0.81
N GLU A 204 -46.74 3.42 0.30
CA GLU A 204 -46.67 4.80 -0.21
C GLU A 204 -47.15 5.89 0.78
N ASN A 205 -46.95 5.69 2.09
CA ASN A 205 -47.36 6.65 3.13
C ASN A 205 -46.29 7.73 3.36
N PHE A 206 -46.33 8.80 2.56
CA PHE A 206 -45.35 9.88 2.59
C PHE A 206 -45.29 10.67 3.90
N THR A 207 -46.42 10.85 4.58
CA THR A 207 -46.46 11.57 5.86
C THR A 207 -45.69 10.80 6.92
N LEU A 208 -45.84 9.46 6.95
CA LEU A 208 -45.07 8.60 7.84
C LEU A 208 -43.58 8.60 7.45
N GLN A 209 -43.26 8.48 6.16
CA GLN A 209 -41.89 8.56 5.67
C GLN A 209 -41.21 9.87 6.11
N SER A 210 -41.84 11.03 5.90
CA SER A 210 -41.23 12.31 6.32
C SER A 210 -41.05 12.38 7.83
N ASN A 211 -42.06 11.97 8.60
CA ASN A 211 -41.98 11.98 10.06
C ASN A 211 -40.84 11.10 10.57
N ILE A 212 -40.68 9.88 10.05
CA ILE A 212 -39.59 8.98 10.45
C ILE A 212 -38.23 9.58 10.06
N LYS A 213 -38.10 10.05 8.81
CA LYS A 213 -36.86 10.66 8.32
C LYS A 213 -36.46 11.87 9.15
N ASP A 214 -37.39 12.79 9.39
CA ASP A 214 -37.10 14.07 10.03
C ASP A 214 -36.92 13.93 11.55
N LYS A 215 -37.73 13.10 12.23
CA LYS A 215 -37.67 12.94 13.69
C LYS A 215 -36.65 11.90 14.16
N PHE A 216 -36.31 10.91 13.33
CA PHE A 216 -35.39 9.84 13.72
C PHE A 216 -34.08 9.90 12.93
N PHE A 217 -34.09 9.61 11.63
CA PHE A 217 -32.86 9.42 10.87
C PHE A 217 -31.98 10.67 10.87
N LEU A 218 -32.54 11.88 10.64
CA LEU A 218 -31.76 13.12 10.69
C LEU A 218 -31.05 13.33 12.04
N LYS A 219 -31.75 13.06 13.15
CA LYS A 219 -31.22 13.24 14.52
C LYS A 219 -30.13 12.23 14.86
N VAL A 220 -30.35 10.95 14.55
CA VAL A 220 -29.34 9.90 14.79
C VAL A 220 -28.08 10.21 14.00
N SER A 221 -28.24 10.63 12.74
CA SER A 221 -27.11 10.94 11.85
C SER A 221 -26.31 12.16 12.30
N SER A 222 -26.98 13.24 12.74
CA SER A 222 -26.30 14.46 13.21
C SER A 222 -25.48 14.21 14.47
N VAL A 223 -26.02 13.42 15.40
CA VAL A 223 -25.33 13.03 16.64
C VAL A 223 -24.18 12.08 16.36
N GLY A 224 -24.38 11.08 15.49
CA GLY A 224 -23.33 10.18 15.04
C GLY A 224 -22.14 10.93 14.42
N LYS A 225 -22.41 11.90 13.55
CA LYS A 225 -21.39 12.78 12.96
C LYS A 225 -20.59 13.51 14.02
N TYR A 226 -21.25 14.14 15.01
CA TYR A 226 -20.57 14.87 16.08
C TYR A 226 -19.67 13.98 16.93
N ILE A 227 -20.15 12.78 17.26
CA ILE A 227 -19.37 11.80 18.02
C ILE A 227 -18.11 11.41 17.24
N LYS A 228 -18.25 11.09 15.95
CA LYS A 228 -17.14 10.60 15.11
C LYS A 228 -16.16 11.70 14.74
N SER A 229 -16.61 12.91 14.43
CA SER A 229 -15.71 14.03 14.07
C SER A 229 -14.81 14.47 15.24
N LYS A 230 -15.20 14.19 16.48
CA LYS A 230 -14.39 14.47 17.68
C LYS A 230 -13.44 13.34 18.05
N THR A 231 -13.69 12.12 17.59
CA THR A 231 -12.95 10.92 18.02
C THR A 231 -12.03 10.35 16.95
N ASN A 232 -12.34 10.55 15.67
CA ASN A 232 -11.64 9.91 14.57
C ASN A 232 -11.09 10.92 13.56
N GLU A 233 -9.98 10.55 12.90
CA GLU A 233 -9.41 11.31 11.77
C GLU A 233 -10.09 11.00 10.42
N GLN A 234 -10.98 10.01 10.41
CA GLN A 234 -11.86 9.65 9.31
C GLN A 234 -13.26 9.35 9.84
N ILE A 235 -14.28 9.72 9.10
CA ILE A 235 -15.67 9.38 9.45
C ILE A 235 -15.94 7.96 8.96
N ASP A 236 -16.36 7.13 9.91
CA ASP A 236 -16.86 5.79 9.67
C ASP A 236 -18.19 5.59 10.38
N PHE A 237 -19.03 4.73 9.80
CA PHE A 237 -20.37 4.43 10.31
C PHE A 237 -20.47 2.98 10.74
N GLU A 238 -21.35 2.69 11.69
CA GLU A 238 -21.60 1.32 12.13
C GLU A 238 -22.15 0.47 10.97
N ALA A 239 -21.74 -0.80 10.88
CA ALA A 239 -22.13 -1.70 9.79
C ALA A 239 -23.65 -1.82 9.61
N ILE A 240 -24.39 -1.73 10.71
CA ILE A 240 -25.86 -1.74 10.73
C ILE A 240 -26.47 -0.55 9.97
N ILE A 241 -25.81 0.62 9.96
CA ILE A 241 -26.26 1.80 9.20
C ILE A 241 -26.11 1.52 7.70
N PHE A 242 -24.96 0.97 7.27
CA PHE A 242 -24.76 0.62 5.86
C PHE A 242 -25.77 -0.42 5.38
N ASN A 243 -26.01 -1.47 6.15
CA ASN A 243 -26.95 -2.53 5.77
C ASN A 243 -28.41 -2.03 5.73
N ASN A 244 -28.81 -1.21 6.69
CA ASN A 244 -30.17 -0.67 6.73
C ASN A 244 -30.41 0.40 5.66
N ASN A 245 -29.43 1.27 5.39
CA ASN A 245 -29.52 2.19 4.25
C ASN A 245 -29.60 1.42 2.92
N PHE A 246 -28.84 0.33 2.76
CA PHE A 246 -28.95 -0.57 1.60
C PHE A 246 -30.36 -1.13 1.47
N LYS A 247 -30.92 -1.67 2.55
CA LYS A 247 -32.27 -2.26 2.59
C LYS A 247 -33.35 -1.23 2.23
N ILE A 248 -33.23 0.01 2.71
CA ILE A 248 -34.13 1.11 2.36
C ILE A 248 -34.06 1.41 0.86
N ILE A 249 -32.85 1.55 0.30
CA ILE A 249 -32.65 1.83 -1.13
C ILE A 249 -33.17 0.67 -1.98
N GLU A 250 -32.89 -0.57 -1.60
CA GLU A 250 -33.38 -1.77 -2.27
C GLU A 250 -34.91 -1.80 -2.30
N THR A 251 -35.55 -1.56 -1.15
CA THR A 251 -37.02 -1.44 -1.05
C THR A 251 -37.55 -0.34 -1.96
N PHE A 252 -36.93 0.84 -1.97
CA PHE A 252 -37.32 1.93 -2.88
C PHE A 252 -37.23 1.54 -4.36
N VAL A 253 -36.16 0.85 -4.74
CA VAL A 253 -35.89 0.51 -6.14
C VAL A 253 -36.81 -0.60 -6.64
N ILE A 254 -37.19 -1.54 -5.77
CA ILE A 254 -38.08 -2.67 -6.09
C ILE A 254 -39.55 -2.24 -6.05
N ASP A 255 -39.97 -1.53 -5.00
CA ASP A 255 -41.40 -1.37 -4.68
C ASP A 255 -42.01 -0.08 -5.27
N ILE A 256 -41.22 0.98 -5.52
CA ILE A 256 -41.77 2.24 -6.07
C ILE A 256 -41.93 2.18 -7.60
N LYS A 257 -43.19 2.35 -8.04
CA LYS A 257 -43.57 2.43 -9.46
C LYS A 257 -43.42 3.83 -10.07
N LEU A 258 -43.38 4.88 -9.26
CA LEU A 258 -43.39 6.28 -9.73
C LEU A 258 -41.98 6.87 -9.83
N GLU A 259 -41.56 7.19 -11.07
CA GLU A 259 -40.24 7.77 -11.37
C GLU A 259 -40.03 9.21 -10.88
N THR A 260 -41.06 9.92 -10.39
CA THR A 260 -40.97 11.36 -10.12
C THR A 260 -40.60 11.70 -8.67
N ARG A 261 -40.34 10.72 -7.79
CA ARG A 261 -40.28 10.96 -6.33
C ARG A 261 -39.07 10.32 -5.63
N TYR A 262 -37.88 10.48 -6.20
CA TYR A 262 -36.60 9.93 -5.70
C TYR A 262 -35.99 10.63 -4.47
N LYS A 263 -36.64 11.65 -3.88
CA LYS A 263 -36.09 12.41 -2.72
C LYS A 263 -35.58 11.54 -1.55
N PRO A 264 -36.23 10.42 -1.20
CA PRO A 264 -35.71 9.54 -0.16
C PRO A 264 -34.44 8.76 -0.55
N ILE A 265 -34.32 8.33 -1.82
CA ILE A 265 -33.12 7.66 -2.31
C ILE A 265 -31.92 8.61 -2.24
N ASP A 266 -32.14 9.89 -2.54
CA ASP A 266 -31.12 10.92 -2.38
C ASP A 266 -30.61 10.94 -0.94
N PHE A 267 -31.51 10.94 0.05
CA PHE A 267 -31.14 11.04 1.46
C PHE A 267 -30.33 9.85 1.97
N PHE A 268 -30.66 8.61 1.60
CA PHE A 268 -29.99 7.40 2.13
C PHE A 268 -28.81 6.89 1.28
N SER A 269 -28.57 7.51 0.11
CA SER A 269 -27.47 7.15 -0.80
C SER A 269 -26.19 7.96 -0.48
N SER A 270 -25.43 8.37 -1.49
CA SER A 270 -24.17 9.11 -1.33
C SER A 270 -24.31 10.42 -0.56
N THR A 271 -25.45 11.10 -0.70
CA THR A 271 -25.75 12.37 0.01
C THR A 271 -25.68 12.20 1.52
N TYR A 272 -26.15 11.05 2.03
CA TYR A 272 -26.05 10.69 3.45
C TYR A 272 -24.61 10.70 3.96
N TYR A 273 -23.64 10.37 3.12
CA TYR A 273 -22.26 10.24 3.57
C TYR A 273 -21.48 11.54 3.32
N PHE A 274 -21.67 12.14 2.15
CA PHE A 274 -20.94 13.35 1.76
C PHE A 274 -21.38 14.58 2.56
N ASP A 275 -22.66 14.82 2.79
CA ASP A 275 -23.12 15.96 3.59
C ASP A 275 -22.63 15.88 5.04
N TYR A 276 -22.50 14.65 5.54
CA TYR A 276 -22.05 14.39 6.89
C TYR A 276 -20.53 14.43 7.03
N SER A 277 -19.81 14.37 5.91
CA SER A 277 -18.36 14.56 5.88
C SER A 277 -17.91 16.02 5.99
N ILE A 278 -18.82 17.00 5.88
CA ILE A 278 -18.47 18.43 5.88
C ILE A 278 -18.73 19.05 7.26
N ASP A 279 -17.74 19.64 7.90
CA ASP A 279 -17.91 20.41 9.14
C ASP A 279 -17.52 21.89 8.98
N GLU A 280 -17.60 22.66 10.07
CA GLU A 280 -17.24 24.09 10.10
C GLU A 280 -15.75 24.34 9.79
N THR A 281 -14.89 23.33 9.97
CA THR A 281 -13.44 23.40 9.74
C THR A 281 -13.00 22.85 8.38
N GLY A 282 -13.87 22.12 7.69
CA GLY A 282 -13.62 21.56 6.36
C GLY A 282 -14.20 20.16 6.17
N PRO A 283 -13.87 19.47 5.06
CA PRO A 283 -14.23 18.08 4.86
C PRO A 283 -13.36 17.18 5.75
N THR A 284 -14.02 16.28 6.47
CA THR A 284 -13.38 15.14 7.13
C THR A 284 -13.42 13.93 6.18
N PRO A 285 -12.28 13.27 5.91
CA PRO A 285 -12.22 12.11 5.02
C PRO A 285 -13.19 10.98 5.39
N LEU A 286 -13.79 10.34 4.39
CA LEU A 286 -14.60 9.12 4.59
C LEU A 286 -13.72 7.86 4.65
N SER A 287 -14.19 6.87 5.41
CA SER A 287 -13.61 5.53 5.47
C SER A 287 -13.76 4.76 4.13
N ASN A 288 -12.93 3.74 3.92
CA ASN A 288 -13.04 2.88 2.75
C ASN A 288 -14.31 2.02 2.79
N GLU A 289 -14.77 1.66 3.99
CA GLU A 289 -16.03 0.98 4.29
C GLU A 289 -17.22 1.78 3.75
N THR A 290 -17.19 3.11 3.96
CA THR A 290 -18.21 4.02 3.45
C THR A 290 -18.20 4.05 1.92
N LEU A 291 -17.04 4.14 1.28
CA LEU A 291 -16.94 4.08 -0.19
C LEU A 291 -17.43 2.73 -0.74
N ARG A 292 -17.14 1.62 -0.05
CA ARG A 292 -17.66 0.29 -0.40
C ARG A 292 -19.18 0.20 -0.28
N ALA A 293 -19.77 0.82 0.74
CA ALA A 293 -21.23 0.90 0.87
C ALA A 293 -21.87 1.68 -0.29
N ILE A 294 -21.29 2.84 -0.64
CA ILE A 294 -21.73 3.63 -1.80
C ILE A 294 -21.60 2.81 -3.09
N TRP A 295 -20.50 2.06 -3.25
CA TRP A 295 -20.27 1.20 -4.41
C TRP A 295 -21.36 0.12 -4.56
N ARG A 296 -21.76 -0.53 -3.47
CA ARG A 296 -22.87 -1.50 -3.47
C ARG A 296 -24.18 -0.87 -3.98
N TYR A 297 -24.47 0.38 -3.61
CA TYR A 297 -25.65 1.10 -4.12
C TYR A 297 -25.56 1.37 -5.61
N ILE A 298 -24.39 1.77 -6.11
CA ILE A 298 -24.17 2.01 -7.55
C ILE A 298 -24.46 0.74 -8.35
N ILE A 299 -23.96 -0.41 -7.89
CA ILE A 299 -24.20 -1.72 -8.53
C ILE A 299 -25.70 -2.02 -8.59
N LEU A 300 -26.42 -1.82 -7.48
CA LEU A 300 -27.88 -2.03 -7.43
C LEU A 300 -28.63 -1.12 -8.43
N LEU A 301 -28.26 0.16 -8.52
CA LEU A 301 -28.88 1.12 -9.46
C LEU A 301 -28.60 0.76 -10.92
N ILE A 302 -27.41 0.23 -11.22
CA ILE A 302 -27.06 -0.24 -12.58
C ILE A 302 -27.88 -1.49 -12.93
N LYS A 303 -27.99 -2.47 -12.02
CA LYS A 303 -28.80 -3.69 -12.23
C LYS A 303 -30.26 -3.37 -12.51
N THR A 304 -30.80 -2.41 -11.77
CA THR A 304 -32.21 -1.99 -11.85
C THR A 304 -32.47 -0.90 -12.90
N LYS A 305 -31.44 -0.51 -13.67
CA LYS A 305 -31.49 0.47 -14.78
C LYS A 305 -32.00 1.85 -14.36
N LYS A 306 -31.84 2.25 -13.10
CA LYS A 306 -32.26 3.55 -12.56
C LYS A 306 -31.22 4.66 -12.82
N PHE A 307 -30.91 4.91 -14.09
CA PHE A 307 -29.82 5.82 -14.49
C PHE A 307 -30.02 7.29 -14.12
N ASN A 308 -31.27 7.75 -13.92
CA ASN A 308 -31.54 9.13 -13.48
C ASN A 308 -31.03 9.39 -12.07
N VAL A 309 -31.22 8.43 -11.14
CA VAL A 309 -30.68 8.49 -9.78
C VAL A 309 -29.15 8.45 -9.83
N LEU A 310 -28.60 7.64 -10.73
CA LEU A 310 -27.16 7.53 -10.90
C LEU A 310 -26.52 8.84 -11.38
N ASN A 311 -27.17 9.59 -12.28
CA ASN A 311 -26.73 10.93 -12.69
C ASN A 311 -26.66 11.89 -11.50
N LYS A 312 -27.70 11.92 -10.67
CA LYS A 312 -27.74 12.78 -9.50
C LYS A 312 -26.67 12.42 -8.46
N LEU A 313 -26.43 11.12 -8.25
CA LEU A 313 -25.34 10.65 -7.39
C LEU A 313 -23.97 11.13 -7.89
N TRP A 314 -23.75 11.08 -9.21
CA TRP A 314 -22.54 11.61 -9.82
C TRP A 314 -22.42 13.13 -9.64
N GLU A 315 -23.49 13.90 -9.84
CA GLU A 315 -23.50 15.35 -9.62
C GLU A 315 -23.14 15.74 -8.18
N ILE A 316 -23.67 15.02 -7.18
CA ILE A 316 -23.39 15.26 -5.77
C ILE A 316 -21.91 14.98 -5.46
N ASN A 317 -21.40 13.82 -5.87
CA ASN A 317 -19.99 13.44 -5.67
C ASN A 317 -19.05 14.42 -6.39
N PHE A 318 -19.39 14.78 -7.63
CA PHE A 318 -18.61 15.73 -8.41
C PHE A 318 -18.59 17.11 -7.76
N SER A 319 -19.75 17.61 -7.31
CA SER A 319 -19.87 18.88 -6.60
C SER A 319 -19.06 18.87 -5.32
N TYR A 320 -19.11 17.76 -4.57
CA TYR A 320 -18.33 17.57 -3.36
C TYR A 320 -16.82 17.71 -3.62
N LEU A 321 -16.32 17.03 -4.65
CA LEU A 321 -14.92 17.09 -5.06
C LEU A 321 -14.54 18.48 -5.62
N ASN A 322 -15.44 19.14 -6.35
CA ASN A 322 -15.28 20.50 -6.88
C ASN A 322 -15.13 21.56 -5.78
N LEU A 323 -16.00 21.49 -4.77
CA LEU A 323 -16.22 22.58 -3.82
C LEU A 323 -15.38 22.44 -2.55
N TYR A 324 -15.25 21.21 -2.04
CA TYR A 324 -14.62 20.96 -0.74
C TYR A 324 -13.20 20.40 -0.91
N LEU A 325 -13.01 19.30 -1.62
CA LEU A 325 -11.69 18.63 -1.67
C LEU A 325 -10.61 19.36 -2.49
N ASN A 326 -10.99 20.35 -3.30
CA ASN A 326 -10.04 21.11 -4.13
C ASN A 326 -9.35 22.26 -3.38
N ARG A 327 -9.72 22.55 -2.14
CA ARG A 327 -9.16 23.64 -1.33
C ARG A 327 -8.06 23.12 -0.41
N SER A 328 -7.09 23.98 -0.09
CA SER A 328 -6.14 23.72 1.01
C SER A 328 -6.77 24.14 2.33
N TYR A 329 -6.57 23.34 3.37
CA TYR A 329 -7.12 23.57 4.72
C TYR A 329 -6.01 23.86 5.73
N LEU A 330 -5.03 24.67 5.31
CA LEU A 330 -3.86 25.01 6.13
C LEU A 330 -4.19 26.11 7.14
N LYS A 331 -3.89 25.84 8.42
CA LYS A 331 -3.95 26.79 9.53
C LYS A 331 -2.54 27.17 9.96
N TYR A 332 -2.36 28.46 10.17
CA TYR A 332 -1.10 29.08 10.55
C TYR A 332 -1.12 29.44 12.03
N ASP A 333 0.03 29.32 12.69
CA ASP A 333 0.22 29.84 14.04
C ASP A 333 0.38 31.38 14.05
N GLU A 334 0.56 31.95 15.23
CA GLU A 334 0.76 33.40 15.41
C GLU A 334 2.01 33.93 14.67
N ASN A 335 2.97 33.06 14.33
CA ASN A 335 4.17 33.37 13.58
C ASN A 335 4.03 33.12 12.07
N SER A 336 2.80 32.92 11.56
CA SER A 336 2.52 32.60 10.16
C SER A 336 3.18 31.31 9.66
N LYS A 337 3.52 30.36 10.56
CA LYS A 337 4.02 29.03 10.20
C LYS A 337 2.89 28.02 10.18
N ILE A 338 2.94 27.10 9.23
CA ILE A 338 1.97 25.99 9.14
C ILE A 338 2.13 25.11 10.37
N THR A 339 1.03 24.86 11.08
CA THR A 339 1.03 23.94 12.22
C THR A 339 1.14 22.48 11.75
N LYS A 340 1.93 21.65 12.45
CA LYS A 340 2.10 20.22 12.11
C LYS A 340 0.76 19.47 12.05
N GLU A 341 -0.17 19.80 12.95
CA GLU A 341 -1.51 19.20 12.96
C GLU A 341 -2.30 19.55 11.68
N SER A 342 -2.20 20.81 11.23
CA SER A 342 -2.87 21.24 10.02
C SER A 342 -2.28 20.63 8.76
N GLU A 343 -0.96 20.47 8.70
CA GLU A 343 -0.30 19.79 7.59
C GLU A 343 -0.76 18.33 7.49
N ARG A 344 -0.80 17.61 8.62
CA ARG A 344 -1.23 16.21 8.66
C ARG A 344 -2.71 16.05 8.28
N LYS A 345 -3.59 16.95 8.73
CA LYS A 345 -5.00 16.99 8.28
C LYS A 345 -5.13 17.26 6.78
N ASN A 346 -4.36 18.21 6.26
CA ASN A 346 -4.38 18.51 4.82
C ASN A 346 -3.86 17.32 3.98
N ASN A 347 -2.85 16.60 4.45
CA ASN A 347 -2.36 15.38 3.80
C ASN A 347 -3.42 14.27 3.77
N LEU A 348 -4.21 14.09 4.84
CA LEU A 348 -5.34 13.15 4.84
C LEU A 348 -6.42 13.52 3.82
N ILE A 349 -6.68 14.81 3.61
CA ILE A 349 -7.62 15.30 2.59
C ILE A 349 -7.07 15.03 1.18
N ILE A 350 -5.77 15.24 0.95
CA ILE A 350 -5.10 14.94 -0.33
C ILE A 350 -5.19 13.45 -0.64
N ASP A 351 -4.91 12.59 0.33
CA ASP A 351 -5.05 11.14 0.19
C ASP A 351 -6.49 10.75 -0.14
N PHE A 352 -7.46 11.27 0.61
CA PHE A 352 -8.87 11.00 0.37
C PHE A 352 -9.34 11.48 -1.00
N ARG A 353 -8.87 12.64 -1.47
CA ARG A 353 -9.13 13.13 -2.83
C ARG A 353 -8.60 12.15 -3.88
N ASN A 354 -7.42 11.57 -3.68
CA ASN A 354 -6.89 10.55 -4.59
C ASN A 354 -7.76 9.30 -4.59
N ARG A 355 -8.16 8.79 -3.42
CA ARG A 355 -9.09 7.65 -3.30
C ARG A 355 -10.44 7.91 -3.96
N LEU A 356 -10.99 9.11 -3.82
CA LEU A 356 -12.26 9.48 -4.45
C LEU A 356 -12.13 9.65 -5.98
N ASN A 357 -10.99 10.11 -6.48
CA ASN A 357 -10.70 10.08 -7.91
C ASN A 357 -10.64 8.64 -8.44
N GLU A 358 -9.97 7.73 -7.72
CA GLU A 358 -9.92 6.30 -8.06
C GLU A 358 -11.34 5.68 -8.08
N PHE A 359 -12.16 5.99 -7.07
CA PHE A 359 -13.58 5.60 -7.01
C PHE A 359 -14.35 6.06 -8.26
N ASN A 360 -14.22 7.34 -8.61
CA ASN A 360 -14.93 7.94 -9.75
C ASN A 360 -14.49 7.35 -11.09
N ILE A 361 -13.18 7.13 -11.29
CA ILE A 361 -12.65 6.49 -12.50
C ILE A 361 -13.15 5.05 -12.59
N SER A 362 -13.13 4.32 -11.48
CA SER A 362 -13.62 2.94 -11.42
C SER A 362 -15.10 2.86 -11.75
N PHE A 363 -15.90 3.79 -11.22
CA PHE A 363 -17.34 3.87 -11.51
C PHE A 363 -17.62 4.09 -13.00
N LEU A 364 -16.92 5.04 -13.62
CA LEU A 364 -17.06 5.27 -15.07
C LEU A 364 -16.56 4.08 -15.90
N ALA A 365 -15.51 3.39 -15.45
CA ALA A 365 -15.02 2.16 -16.06
C ALA A 365 -16.04 1.01 -15.99
N LEU A 366 -16.77 0.88 -14.87
CA LEU A 366 -17.87 -0.07 -14.74
C LEU A 366 -18.98 0.24 -15.76
N LEU A 367 -19.34 1.51 -15.96
CA LEU A 367 -20.30 1.90 -17.01
C LEU A 367 -19.78 1.60 -18.41
N TYR A 368 -18.47 1.78 -18.65
CA TYR A 368 -17.81 1.42 -19.91
C TYR A 368 -17.92 -0.08 -20.18
N TYR A 369 -17.59 -0.90 -19.18
CA TYR A 369 -17.73 -2.35 -19.23
C TYR A 369 -19.17 -2.79 -19.51
N LYS A 370 -20.17 -2.18 -18.84
CA LYS A 370 -21.61 -2.42 -19.10
C LYS A 370 -22.12 -1.74 -20.40
N LYS A 371 -21.23 -1.19 -21.23
CA LYS A 371 -21.49 -0.55 -22.54
C LYS A 371 -22.48 0.62 -22.50
N LYS A 372 -22.52 1.37 -21.39
CA LYS A 372 -23.40 2.54 -21.19
C LYS A 372 -22.78 3.83 -21.70
N TYR A 373 -22.30 3.84 -22.94
CA TYR A 373 -21.48 4.93 -23.50
C TYR A 373 -22.15 6.30 -23.51
N LYS A 374 -23.45 6.38 -23.88
CA LYS A 374 -24.20 7.65 -23.84
C LYS A 374 -24.28 8.24 -22.43
N LEU A 375 -24.37 7.38 -21.41
CA LEU A 375 -24.41 7.82 -20.02
C LEU A 375 -23.03 8.36 -19.61
N ILE A 376 -21.95 7.68 -19.98
CA ILE A 376 -20.57 8.16 -19.71
C ILE A 376 -20.34 9.55 -20.32
N ASP A 377 -20.72 9.73 -21.58
CA ASP A 377 -20.59 11.02 -22.27
C ASP A 377 -21.38 12.12 -21.52
N LYS A 378 -22.63 11.80 -21.14
CA LYS A 378 -23.45 12.67 -20.30
C LYS A 378 -22.75 13.02 -18.97
N LEU A 379 -22.25 12.04 -18.22
CA LEU A 379 -21.63 12.29 -16.91
C LEU A 379 -20.34 13.10 -17.00
N LEU A 380 -19.58 12.94 -18.08
CA LEU A 380 -18.32 13.68 -18.27
C LEU A 380 -18.55 15.15 -18.64
N PHE A 381 -19.55 15.44 -19.49
CA PHE A 381 -19.81 16.78 -20.06
C PHE A 381 -20.98 17.55 -19.43
N GLN A 382 -22.01 16.86 -18.94
CA GLN A 382 -23.18 17.48 -18.32
C GLN A 382 -23.06 17.39 -16.80
N THR A 383 -22.51 18.44 -16.20
CA THR A 383 -22.81 18.76 -14.81
C THR A 383 -23.72 19.97 -14.88
N ASP A 384 -24.87 19.95 -14.21
CA ASP A 384 -25.80 21.09 -14.13
C ASP A 384 -25.20 22.30 -13.35
N SER A 385 -23.88 22.36 -13.24
CA SER A 385 -23.09 23.43 -12.63
C SER A 385 -22.92 24.61 -13.59
N GLN A 386 -22.76 25.82 -13.03
CA GLN A 386 -22.66 27.05 -13.83
C GLN A 386 -21.44 27.89 -13.42
N PRO A 387 -20.52 28.21 -14.36
CA PRO A 387 -20.40 27.62 -15.69
C PRO A 387 -20.16 26.08 -15.61
N PRO A 388 -20.59 25.29 -16.61
CA PRO A 388 -20.35 23.85 -16.68
C PRO A 388 -18.87 23.55 -16.53
N LYS A 389 -18.48 22.73 -15.55
CA LYS A 389 -17.09 22.30 -15.39
C LYS A 389 -16.95 20.83 -15.75
N LEU A 390 -16.14 20.55 -16.78
CA LEU A 390 -15.79 19.20 -17.22
C LEU A 390 -15.11 18.45 -16.08
N PHE A 391 -15.52 17.19 -15.81
CA PHE A 391 -14.84 16.34 -14.82
C PHE A 391 -13.33 16.24 -15.09
N LEU A 392 -12.98 16.16 -16.37
CA LEU A 392 -11.61 16.04 -16.82
C LEU A 392 -10.79 17.32 -16.68
N SER A 393 -11.39 18.51 -16.60
CA SER A 393 -10.64 19.78 -16.49
C SER A 393 -9.71 19.81 -15.26
N LYS A 394 -10.08 19.06 -14.21
CA LYS A 394 -9.33 18.86 -12.96
C LYS A 394 -7.96 18.22 -13.11
N PHE A 395 -7.77 17.35 -14.11
CA PHE A 395 -6.68 16.38 -14.14
C PHE A 395 -5.66 16.72 -15.22
N SER A 396 -4.36 16.66 -14.92
CA SER A 396 -3.35 16.78 -15.97
C SER A 396 -3.28 15.52 -16.83
N PHE A 397 -2.72 15.63 -18.03
CA PHE A 397 -2.47 14.46 -18.87
C PHE A 397 -1.53 13.47 -18.17
N ASP A 398 -0.50 13.97 -17.48
CA ASP A 398 0.42 13.17 -16.67
C ASP A 398 -0.29 12.36 -15.58
N GLN A 399 -1.27 12.96 -14.89
CA GLN A 399 -2.04 12.27 -13.85
C GLN A 399 -2.85 11.10 -14.41
N ILE A 400 -3.50 11.29 -15.56
CA ILE A 400 -4.31 10.24 -16.19
C ILE A 400 -3.40 9.12 -16.71
N LEU A 401 -2.26 9.47 -17.32
CA LEU A 401 -1.27 8.49 -17.76
C LEU A 401 -0.69 7.71 -16.56
N LYS A 402 -0.38 8.40 -15.46
CA LYS A 402 0.08 7.77 -14.22
C LYS A 402 -0.95 6.78 -13.68
N TRP A 403 -2.23 7.15 -13.61
CA TRP A 403 -3.29 6.22 -13.19
C TRP A 403 -3.40 4.99 -14.09
N ASN A 404 -3.35 5.18 -15.41
CA ASN A 404 -3.37 4.06 -16.35
C ASN A 404 -2.24 3.04 -16.07
N LEU A 405 -1.04 3.54 -15.78
CA LEU A 405 0.13 2.73 -15.45
C LEU A 405 0.03 2.10 -14.05
N ASP A 406 -0.46 2.86 -13.08
CA ASP A 406 -0.60 2.45 -11.69
C ASP A 406 -1.64 1.31 -11.55
N PHE A 407 -2.81 1.41 -12.19
CA PHE A 407 -3.83 0.35 -12.18
C PHE A 407 -3.37 -0.98 -12.82
N ARG A 408 -2.33 -0.93 -13.67
CA ARG A 408 -1.71 -2.13 -14.28
C ARG A 408 -0.57 -2.72 -13.47
N LYS A 409 -0.15 -2.10 -12.37
CA LYS A 409 0.88 -2.69 -11.51
C LYS A 409 0.31 -3.96 -10.87
N ASP A 410 1.08 -5.05 -10.97
CA ASP A 410 0.82 -6.32 -10.26
C ASP A 410 1.21 -6.26 -8.78
N SER A 411 1.54 -5.07 -8.26
CA SER A 411 1.92 -4.89 -6.86
C SER A 411 0.76 -5.26 -5.93
N PHE A 412 0.99 -6.24 -5.06
CA PHE A 412 0.10 -6.66 -3.97
C PHE A 412 -0.18 -5.54 -2.94
N GLU A 413 0.56 -4.43 -2.99
CA GLU A 413 0.56 -3.38 -1.96
C GLU A 413 -0.71 -2.52 -1.92
N ARG A 414 -1.49 -2.45 -3.00
CA ARG A 414 -2.75 -1.68 -3.01
C ARG A 414 -3.93 -2.64 -3.12
N ASN A 415 -4.65 -2.80 -2.01
CA ASN A 415 -5.94 -3.51 -1.87
C ASN A 415 -7.10 -2.86 -2.66
N TRP A 416 -6.83 -2.33 -3.86
CA TRP A 416 -7.83 -1.72 -4.75
C TRP A 416 -8.94 -2.71 -5.12
N ASN A 417 -8.60 -3.99 -5.28
CA ASN A 417 -9.48 -5.02 -5.84
C ASN A 417 -10.65 -5.42 -4.95
N VAL A 418 -10.52 -5.23 -3.63
CA VAL A 418 -11.58 -5.58 -2.67
C VAL A 418 -12.63 -4.46 -2.58
N SER A 419 -12.27 -3.24 -2.98
CA SER A 419 -13.12 -2.06 -2.76
C SER A 419 -14.09 -1.78 -3.90
N TYR A 420 -13.72 -2.04 -5.16
CA TYR A 420 -14.49 -1.65 -6.36
C TYR A 420 -14.69 -2.80 -7.35
N TYR A 421 -15.35 -3.86 -6.91
CA TYR A 421 -15.58 -5.06 -7.73
C TYR A 421 -16.66 -4.84 -8.81
N PHE A 422 -16.54 -5.56 -9.92
CA PHE A 422 -17.61 -5.68 -10.91
C PHE A 422 -18.39 -6.95 -10.57
N ASP A 423 -19.70 -6.81 -10.42
CA ASP A 423 -20.59 -7.78 -9.79
C ASP A 423 -20.79 -9.10 -10.55
N ASP A 424 -20.44 -9.12 -11.82
CA ASP A 424 -20.56 -10.23 -12.75
C ASP A 424 -19.22 -10.87 -13.13
N LEU A 425 -18.11 -10.39 -12.56
CA LEU A 425 -16.78 -10.96 -12.77
C LEU A 425 -16.39 -11.83 -11.57
N GLU A 426 -15.79 -12.98 -11.85
CA GLU A 426 -15.30 -13.88 -10.80
C GLU A 426 -14.04 -13.32 -10.14
N PHE A 427 -13.90 -13.57 -8.84
CA PHE A 427 -12.66 -13.33 -8.11
C PHE A 427 -11.70 -14.50 -8.36
N ASP A 428 -10.42 -14.22 -8.56
CA ASP A 428 -9.40 -15.27 -8.56
C ASP A 428 -9.18 -15.85 -7.14
N SER A 429 -8.34 -16.89 -7.04
CA SER A 429 -8.06 -17.57 -5.77
C SER A 429 -7.42 -16.68 -4.69
N ILE A 430 -6.97 -15.46 -5.04
CA ILE A 430 -6.34 -14.48 -4.14
C ILE A 430 -7.34 -13.34 -3.85
N GLY A 431 -8.59 -13.44 -4.30
CA GLY A 431 -9.62 -12.42 -4.11
C GLY A 431 -9.45 -11.21 -5.02
N PHE A 432 -8.70 -11.35 -6.13
CA PHE A 432 -8.47 -10.28 -7.09
C PHE A 432 -9.30 -10.48 -8.35
N GLN A 433 -9.94 -9.41 -8.83
CA GLN A 433 -10.43 -9.34 -10.20
C GLN A 433 -9.33 -8.76 -11.09
N LYS A 434 -8.84 -9.54 -12.06
CA LYS A 434 -7.89 -9.05 -13.08
C LYS A 434 -8.59 -8.30 -14.21
N ASP A 435 -9.80 -8.73 -14.54
CA ASP A 435 -10.59 -8.15 -15.63
C ASP A 435 -11.09 -6.74 -15.30
N SER A 436 -11.49 -6.47 -14.04
CA SER A 436 -11.88 -5.11 -13.63
C SER A 436 -10.71 -4.13 -13.73
N LYS A 437 -9.50 -4.51 -13.27
CA LYS A 437 -8.27 -3.71 -13.46
C LYS A 437 -8.01 -3.38 -14.93
N TYR A 438 -8.19 -4.36 -15.82
CA TYR A 438 -8.04 -4.15 -17.25
C TYR A 438 -9.00 -3.06 -17.75
N TYR A 439 -10.29 -3.16 -17.41
CA TYR A 439 -11.30 -2.17 -17.83
C TYR A 439 -11.09 -0.79 -17.22
N ILE A 440 -10.66 -0.70 -15.96
CA ILE A 440 -10.32 0.58 -15.31
C ILE A 440 -9.14 1.24 -16.02
N SER A 441 -8.07 0.48 -16.28
CA SER A 441 -6.90 0.98 -17.00
C SER A 441 -7.24 1.38 -18.44
N GLU A 442 -8.03 0.58 -19.15
CA GLU A 442 -8.53 0.91 -20.50
C GLU A 442 -9.37 2.19 -20.48
N PHE A 443 -10.21 2.37 -19.46
CA PHE A 443 -11.01 3.59 -19.31
C PHE A 443 -10.14 4.83 -19.04
N CYS A 444 -9.01 4.73 -18.35
CA CYS A 444 -8.06 5.85 -18.26
C CYS A 444 -7.58 6.31 -19.64
N LEU A 445 -7.39 5.41 -20.62
CA LEU A 445 -7.05 5.79 -22.00
C LEU A 445 -8.20 6.52 -22.70
N ILE A 446 -9.45 6.13 -22.41
CA ILE A 446 -10.64 6.85 -22.88
C ILE A 446 -10.68 8.26 -22.28
N LEU A 447 -10.37 8.42 -20.98
CA LEU A 447 -10.25 9.72 -20.34
C LEU A 447 -9.14 10.59 -20.97
N LEU A 448 -8.01 9.97 -21.38
CA LEU A 448 -7.00 10.68 -22.18
C LEU A 448 -7.58 11.18 -23.49
N LEU A 449 -8.32 10.36 -24.24
CA LEU A 449 -8.93 10.82 -25.50
C LEU A 449 -9.87 12.00 -25.32
N PHE A 450 -10.67 12.01 -24.25
CA PHE A 450 -11.54 13.14 -23.96
C PHE A 450 -10.78 14.45 -23.67
N LYS A 451 -9.46 14.42 -23.40
CA LYS A 451 -8.62 15.63 -23.33
C LYS A 451 -8.40 16.32 -24.67
N TRP A 452 -8.69 15.67 -25.81
CA TRP A 452 -8.69 16.32 -27.12
C TRP A 452 -9.94 17.14 -27.38
N ILE A 453 -10.95 17.02 -26.53
CA ILE A 453 -12.22 17.73 -26.65
C ILE A 453 -12.19 18.92 -25.68
N ASP A 454 -12.81 20.03 -26.09
CA ASP A 454 -12.96 21.21 -25.25
C ASP A 454 -13.81 20.93 -24.00
N ASP A 455 -13.80 21.89 -23.06
CA ASP A 455 -14.48 21.72 -21.77
C ASP A 455 -16.01 21.66 -21.89
N TYR A 456 -16.55 22.00 -23.06
CA TYR A 456 -17.99 21.99 -23.34
C TYR A 456 -18.44 20.76 -24.14
N GLY A 457 -17.51 19.92 -24.58
CA GLY A 457 -17.83 18.78 -25.43
C GLY A 457 -18.25 19.16 -26.84
N LEU A 458 -18.02 20.40 -27.28
CA LEU A 458 -18.54 20.93 -28.54
C LEU A 458 -17.51 20.80 -29.65
N HIS A 459 -16.27 21.20 -29.40
CA HIS A 459 -15.19 21.24 -30.38
C HIS A 459 -13.96 20.45 -29.93
N LEU A 460 -13.02 20.26 -30.85
CA LEU A 460 -11.66 19.87 -30.48
C LEU A 460 -10.98 21.04 -29.78
N ARG A 461 -10.03 20.75 -28.88
CA ARG A 461 -9.20 21.79 -28.27
C ARG A 461 -8.35 22.51 -29.31
N VAL A 462 -7.95 23.74 -28.97
CA VAL A 462 -7.08 24.58 -29.80
C VAL A 462 -5.61 24.17 -29.67
N ASP A 463 -5.22 23.61 -28.51
CA ASP A 463 -3.84 23.22 -28.22
C ASP A 463 -3.72 21.72 -27.92
N ASN A 464 -2.53 21.18 -28.22
CA ASN A 464 -2.18 19.83 -27.82
C ASN A 464 -2.09 19.72 -26.29
N PRO A 465 -2.46 18.56 -25.71
CA PRO A 465 -2.22 18.32 -24.30
C PRO A 465 -0.72 18.37 -23.98
N THR A 466 -0.37 18.87 -22.80
CA THR A 466 1.01 18.87 -22.30
C THR A 466 1.31 17.58 -21.55
N LEU A 467 2.48 16.99 -21.79
CA LEU A 467 2.96 15.81 -21.09
C LEU A 467 4.42 16.06 -20.68
N SER A 468 4.69 15.93 -19.39
CA SER A 468 6.01 16.16 -18.83
C SER A 468 6.96 15.02 -19.20
N ILE A 469 8.23 15.35 -19.44
CA ILE A 469 9.29 14.36 -19.58
C ILE A 469 9.88 14.14 -18.18
N PRO A 470 9.80 12.93 -17.59
CA PRO A 470 10.37 12.69 -16.26
C PRO A 470 11.88 12.85 -16.28
N ASP A 471 12.50 13.43 -15.25
CA ASP A 471 13.96 13.58 -15.18
C ASP A 471 14.71 12.26 -14.91
N ASN A 472 14.04 11.32 -14.25
CA ASN A 472 14.61 10.03 -13.85
C ASN A 472 14.73 9.06 -15.04
N LEU A 473 15.94 8.58 -15.30
CA LEU A 473 16.26 7.66 -16.42
C LEU A 473 15.49 6.32 -16.35
N ASN A 474 15.31 5.74 -15.17
CA ASN A 474 14.55 4.50 -15.01
C ASN A 474 13.07 4.72 -15.36
N LEU A 475 12.48 5.84 -14.92
CA LEU A 475 11.11 6.20 -15.31
C LEU A 475 10.99 6.43 -16.82
N LYS A 476 11.95 7.13 -17.45
CA LYS A 476 11.99 7.29 -18.92
C LYS A 476 12.02 5.93 -19.62
N LYS A 477 12.93 5.04 -19.26
CA LYS A 477 13.04 3.68 -19.85
C LYS A 477 11.75 2.87 -19.67
N SER A 478 11.16 2.93 -18.48
CA SER A 478 9.88 2.25 -18.20
C SER A 478 8.74 2.78 -19.08
N LEU A 479 8.66 4.10 -19.29
CA LEU A 479 7.67 4.72 -20.17
C LEU A 479 7.89 4.36 -21.64
N ILE A 480 9.13 4.43 -22.12
CA ILE A 480 9.52 4.04 -23.49
C ILE A 480 9.03 2.61 -23.78
N TYR A 481 9.26 1.68 -22.86
CA TYR A 481 8.81 0.28 -23.02
C TYR A 481 7.28 0.12 -23.01
N LYS A 482 6.57 0.92 -22.19
CA LYS A 482 5.11 0.77 -22.00
C LYS A 482 4.28 1.51 -23.05
N LEU A 483 4.77 2.63 -23.59
CA LEU A 483 4.05 3.47 -24.56
C LEU A 483 3.58 2.70 -25.82
N PRO A 484 4.38 1.82 -26.47
CA PRO A 484 3.92 1.05 -27.62
C PRO A 484 2.67 0.21 -27.34
N PHE A 485 2.58 -0.36 -26.14
CA PHE A 485 1.40 -1.10 -25.72
C PHE A 485 0.20 -0.17 -25.51
N LEU A 486 0.40 0.99 -24.88
CA LEU A 486 -0.66 1.98 -24.70
C LEU A 486 -1.21 2.50 -26.03
N ILE A 487 -0.33 2.79 -26.99
CA ILE A 487 -0.69 3.23 -28.34
C ILE A 487 -1.51 2.15 -29.05
N ARG A 488 -1.15 0.87 -28.90
CA ARG A 488 -1.91 -0.26 -29.45
C ARG A 488 -3.31 -0.36 -28.84
N GLN A 489 -3.45 -0.17 -27.53
CA GLN A 489 -4.75 -0.16 -26.87
C GLN A 489 -5.59 1.05 -27.30
N LEU A 490 -4.97 2.22 -27.42
CA LEU A 490 -5.64 3.43 -27.91
C LEU A 490 -6.19 3.25 -29.33
N LYS A 491 -5.43 2.59 -30.22
CA LYS A 491 -5.88 2.19 -31.56
C LYS A 491 -7.15 1.34 -31.49
N LYS A 492 -7.16 0.28 -30.68
CA LYS A 492 -8.36 -0.58 -30.49
C LYS A 492 -9.57 0.20 -29.98
N ILE A 493 -9.37 1.15 -29.06
CA ILE A 493 -10.45 2.01 -28.53
C ILE A 493 -11.02 2.88 -29.65
N LEU A 494 -10.15 3.49 -30.47
CA LEU A 494 -10.55 4.34 -31.61
C LEU A 494 -11.23 3.52 -32.72
N ASP A 495 -10.91 2.23 -32.87
CA ASP A 495 -11.58 1.32 -33.80
C ASP A 495 -12.97 0.86 -33.32
N ASN A 496 -13.31 1.06 -32.04
CA ASN A 496 -14.61 0.69 -31.49
C ASN A 496 -15.70 1.68 -31.92
N LYS A 497 -16.28 1.43 -33.11
CA LYS A 497 -17.35 2.26 -33.71
C LYS A 497 -18.52 2.53 -32.75
N ASN A 498 -18.90 1.56 -31.92
CA ASN A 498 -20.04 1.71 -31.00
C ASN A 498 -19.75 2.70 -29.86
N LEU A 499 -18.52 2.70 -29.33
CA LEU A 499 -18.08 3.70 -28.35
C LEU A 499 -17.97 5.08 -28.99
N ILE A 500 -17.28 5.16 -30.13
CA ILE A 500 -16.98 6.43 -30.79
C ILE A 500 -18.25 7.14 -31.24
N THR A 501 -19.21 6.44 -31.86
CA THR A 501 -20.46 7.03 -32.34
C THR A 501 -21.43 7.46 -31.23
N LYS A 502 -21.31 6.89 -30.03
CA LYS A 502 -22.20 7.19 -28.88
C LYS A 502 -21.61 8.21 -27.91
N THR A 503 -20.43 8.73 -28.19
CA THR A 503 -19.71 9.71 -27.35
C THR A 503 -19.22 10.87 -28.21
N ASN A 504 -18.78 11.96 -27.58
CA ASN A 504 -18.15 13.08 -28.30
C ASN A 504 -16.80 12.72 -28.95
N LEU A 505 -16.27 11.52 -28.72
CA LEU A 505 -15.02 11.03 -29.31
C LEU A 505 -15.06 10.92 -30.84
N GLN A 506 -16.25 10.85 -31.47
CA GLN A 506 -16.41 10.89 -32.93
C GLN A 506 -15.78 12.12 -33.60
N LYS A 507 -15.56 13.20 -32.83
CA LYS A 507 -14.88 14.42 -33.30
C LYS A 507 -13.39 14.19 -33.55
N ILE A 508 -12.78 13.22 -32.86
CA ILE A 508 -11.35 12.92 -32.93
C ILE A 508 -11.07 12.06 -34.17
N THR A 509 -11.00 12.71 -35.33
CA THR A 509 -10.56 12.09 -36.58
C THR A 509 -9.26 12.74 -37.04
N ARG A 510 -8.43 12.01 -37.80
CA ARG A 510 -7.22 12.57 -38.40
C ARG A 510 -7.50 13.88 -39.16
N ARG A 511 -8.60 13.92 -39.93
CA ARG A 511 -9.03 15.13 -40.68
C ARG A 511 -9.37 16.29 -39.75
N ASN A 512 -10.18 16.07 -38.72
CA ASN A 512 -10.59 17.15 -37.82
C ASN A 512 -9.42 17.67 -37.00
N CYS A 513 -8.54 16.79 -36.50
CA CYS A 513 -7.32 17.19 -35.80
C CYS A 513 -6.43 18.08 -36.69
N PHE A 514 -6.22 17.68 -37.96
CA PHE A 514 -5.48 18.46 -38.94
C PHE A 514 -6.11 19.85 -39.16
N LEU A 515 -7.43 19.93 -39.35
CA LEU A 515 -8.13 21.20 -39.55
C LEU A 515 -8.09 22.12 -38.31
N SER A 516 -8.07 21.54 -37.11
CA SER A 516 -7.97 22.28 -35.84
C SER A 516 -6.51 22.59 -35.43
N GLY A 517 -5.51 22.20 -36.22
CA GLY A 517 -4.10 22.45 -35.90
C GLY A 517 -3.54 21.62 -34.74
N ILE A 518 -4.25 20.58 -34.30
CA ILE A 518 -3.82 19.70 -33.20
C ILE A 518 -3.36 18.33 -33.73
N LYS A 519 -2.45 17.68 -33.00
CA LYS A 519 -1.95 16.36 -33.34
C LYS A 519 -2.99 15.31 -32.99
N TYR A 520 -3.13 14.33 -33.88
CA TYR A 520 -3.96 13.15 -33.63
C TYR A 520 -3.39 12.35 -32.44
N PRO A 521 -4.20 11.79 -31.52
CA PRO A 521 -3.70 11.24 -30.26
C PRO A 521 -2.60 10.19 -30.39
N ILE A 522 -2.69 9.35 -31.42
CA ILE A 522 -1.68 8.31 -31.70
C ILE A 522 -0.36 8.94 -32.14
N ASP A 523 -0.41 9.92 -33.04
CA ASP A 523 0.78 10.59 -33.57
C ASP A 523 1.46 11.42 -32.46
N PHE A 524 0.68 12.06 -31.59
CA PHE A 524 1.17 12.77 -30.40
C PHE A 524 1.95 11.84 -29.45
N LEU A 525 1.41 10.65 -29.13
CA LEU A 525 2.08 9.71 -28.24
C LEU A 525 3.32 9.06 -28.86
N GLU A 526 3.34 8.81 -30.17
CA GLU A 526 4.54 8.33 -30.88
C GLU A 526 5.64 9.38 -30.87
N GLU A 527 5.31 10.65 -31.10
CA GLU A 527 6.28 11.74 -31.03
C GLU A 527 6.80 11.94 -29.60
N TYR A 528 5.93 11.84 -28.60
CA TYR A 528 6.35 11.86 -27.20
C TYR A 528 7.30 10.70 -26.88
N ARG A 529 7.02 9.48 -27.39
CA ARG A 529 7.92 8.33 -27.27
C ARG A 529 9.27 8.61 -27.92
N MET A 530 9.30 9.14 -29.14
CA MET A 530 10.55 9.49 -29.84
C MET A 530 11.33 10.57 -29.08
N ASN A 531 10.65 11.58 -28.53
CA ASN A 531 11.28 12.61 -27.72
C ASN A 531 11.87 12.04 -26.42
N LEU A 532 11.15 11.12 -25.75
CA LEU A 532 11.67 10.38 -24.60
C LEU A 532 12.91 9.56 -24.96
N GLU A 533 12.89 8.83 -26.08
CA GLU A 533 14.02 8.03 -26.57
C GLU A 533 15.23 8.93 -26.84
N ASN A 534 15.05 10.04 -27.56
CA ASN A 534 16.12 10.99 -27.84
C ASN A 534 16.70 11.59 -26.55
N GLN A 535 15.85 12.05 -25.63
CA GLN A 535 16.32 12.60 -24.36
C GLN A 535 16.96 11.55 -23.45
N PHE A 536 16.50 10.30 -23.51
CA PHE A 536 17.09 9.19 -22.79
C PHE A 536 18.51 8.91 -23.29
N GLU A 537 18.71 8.82 -24.59
CA GLU A 537 20.03 8.65 -25.20
C GLU A 537 20.96 9.83 -24.93
N ILE A 538 20.45 11.07 -25.03
CA ILE A 538 21.22 12.27 -24.68
C ILE A 538 21.66 12.20 -23.22
N GLN A 539 20.75 11.93 -22.28
CA GLN A 539 21.07 11.91 -20.86
C GLN A 539 22.01 10.76 -20.48
N LEU A 540 21.90 9.59 -21.12
CA LEU A 540 22.90 8.52 -20.97
C LEU A 540 24.28 8.97 -21.47
N GLY A 541 24.33 9.67 -22.61
CA GLY A 541 25.56 10.14 -23.22
C GLY A 541 26.19 11.36 -22.55
N THR A 542 25.42 12.27 -21.96
CA THR A 542 25.92 13.58 -21.48
C THR A 542 25.59 13.91 -20.03
N GLY A 543 24.73 13.14 -19.34
CA GLY A 543 24.43 13.36 -17.93
C GLY A 543 25.68 13.26 -17.06
N PRO A 544 25.81 14.05 -15.98
CA PRO A 544 27.02 14.09 -15.16
C PRO A 544 27.28 12.76 -14.46
N LEU A 545 28.57 12.42 -14.30
CA LEU A 545 28.98 11.30 -13.46
C LEU A 545 28.80 11.65 -11.99
N ASP A 546 28.40 10.66 -11.20
CA ASP A 546 28.25 10.77 -9.76
C ASP A 546 29.61 10.65 -9.07
N ASN A 547 30.05 11.75 -8.48
CA ASN A 547 31.32 11.84 -7.77
C ASN A 547 31.39 10.87 -6.57
N SER A 548 30.26 10.50 -5.96
CA SER A 548 30.25 9.54 -4.85
C SER A 548 30.63 8.14 -5.33
N LYS A 549 30.05 7.69 -6.45
CA LYS A 549 30.38 6.40 -7.09
C LYS A 549 31.83 6.32 -7.56
N ILE A 550 32.34 7.43 -8.11
CA ILE A 550 33.76 7.53 -8.50
C ILE A 550 34.65 7.43 -7.26
N LYS A 551 34.29 8.10 -6.16
CA LYS A 551 35.03 8.05 -4.91
C LYS A 551 35.06 6.64 -4.32
N GLU A 552 33.95 5.92 -4.31
CA GLU A 552 33.89 4.52 -3.87
C GLU A 552 34.83 3.62 -4.69
N LEU A 553 34.83 3.77 -6.03
CA LEU A 553 35.74 3.04 -6.91
C LEU A 553 37.21 3.37 -6.60
N LYS A 554 37.55 4.66 -6.40
CA LYS A 554 38.90 5.10 -6.02
C LYS A 554 39.34 4.46 -4.70
N GLU A 555 38.52 4.58 -3.66
CA GLU A 555 38.81 4.07 -2.31
C GLU A 555 38.98 2.54 -2.32
N TYR A 556 38.08 1.82 -2.98
CA TYR A 556 38.21 0.37 -3.11
C TYR A 556 39.48 -0.02 -3.87
N THR A 557 39.81 0.69 -4.95
CA THR A 557 41.02 0.42 -5.75
C THR A 557 42.29 0.64 -4.94
N VAL A 558 42.40 1.76 -4.21
CA VAL A 558 43.52 2.02 -3.30
C VAL A 558 43.62 0.93 -2.24
N ASN A 559 42.50 0.55 -1.62
CA ASN A 559 42.48 -0.51 -0.60
C ASN A 559 42.95 -1.86 -1.14
N GLN A 560 42.59 -2.23 -2.37
CA GLN A 560 43.09 -3.47 -2.98
C GLN A 560 44.59 -3.42 -3.28
N ILE A 561 45.11 -2.28 -3.77
CA ILE A 561 46.54 -2.11 -4.04
C ILE A 561 47.33 -2.15 -2.73
N LYS A 562 46.89 -1.42 -1.68
CA LYS A 562 47.49 -1.47 -0.34
C LYS A 562 47.46 -2.89 0.23
N SER A 563 46.31 -3.56 0.16
CA SER A 563 46.17 -4.94 0.65
C SER A 563 47.17 -5.91 0.00
N VAL A 564 47.42 -5.79 -1.31
CA VAL A 564 48.43 -6.65 -1.96
C VAL A 564 49.84 -6.22 -1.60
N TYR A 565 50.12 -4.92 -1.60
CA TYR A 565 51.42 -4.41 -1.20
C TYR A 565 51.80 -4.85 0.22
N ASP A 566 50.87 -4.72 1.18
CA ASP A 566 51.08 -5.13 2.57
C ASP A 566 51.29 -6.65 2.66
N ASN A 567 50.49 -7.44 1.93
CA ASN A 567 50.61 -8.90 1.88
C ASN A 567 51.97 -9.35 1.33
N LEU A 568 52.45 -8.72 0.25
CA LEU A 568 53.77 -9.01 -0.32
C LEU A 568 54.89 -8.49 0.58
N SER A 569 54.69 -7.35 1.24
CA SER A 569 55.68 -6.76 2.15
C SER A 569 56.01 -7.63 3.36
N ARG A 570 55.19 -8.64 3.68
CA ARG A 570 55.47 -9.66 4.71
C ARG A 570 56.79 -10.40 4.49
N ILE A 571 57.21 -10.57 3.24
CA ILE A 571 58.48 -11.21 2.86
C ILE A 571 59.54 -10.21 2.36
N LYS A 572 59.38 -8.92 2.63
CA LYS A 572 60.31 -7.88 2.17
C LYS A 572 61.71 -8.05 2.77
N GLY A 573 62.73 -7.94 1.91
CA GLY A 573 64.15 -7.92 2.24
C GLY A 573 64.75 -6.52 2.18
N ASN A 574 66.09 -6.46 2.17
CA ASN A 574 66.85 -5.22 2.05
C ASN A 574 66.77 -4.65 0.61
N ASP A 575 67.09 -3.36 0.47
CA ASP A 575 67.15 -2.71 -0.84
C ASP A 575 68.21 -3.37 -1.75
N VAL A 576 67.82 -3.71 -2.98
CA VAL A 576 68.68 -4.36 -3.98
C VAL A 576 69.15 -3.30 -4.99
N THR A 577 70.47 -3.14 -5.13
CA THR A 577 71.04 -2.21 -6.13
C THR A 577 70.92 -2.76 -7.54
N LYS A 578 70.96 -1.88 -8.56
CA LYS A 578 70.81 -2.26 -9.98
C LYS A 578 71.81 -3.33 -10.45
N GLU A 579 73.02 -3.34 -9.89
CA GLU A 579 74.07 -4.32 -10.22
C GLU A 579 73.89 -5.67 -9.51
N LYS A 580 73.16 -5.69 -8.39
CA LYS A 580 72.97 -6.88 -7.54
C LYS A 580 71.60 -7.55 -7.72
N ARG A 581 70.80 -7.11 -8.69
CA ARG A 581 69.48 -7.68 -9.01
C ARG A 581 69.60 -8.87 -9.98
N ASP A 582 68.57 -9.71 -9.98
CA ASP A 582 68.46 -10.85 -10.91
C ASP A 582 68.48 -10.44 -12.39
N SER A 583 69.01 -11.30 -13.26
CA SER A 583 69.18 -11.02 -14.70
C SER A 583 67.92 -11.26 -15.52
N ILE A 584 66.85 -11.80 -14.93
CA ILE A 584 65.51 -11.90 -15.55
C ILE A 584 64.72 -10.60 -15.30
N SER A 585 65.41 -9.49 -14.98
CA SER A 585 64.78 -8.22 -14.64
C SER A 585 64.14 -7.55 -15.85
N ASP A 586 64.84 -7.49 -16.99
CA ASP A 586 64.62 -6.49 -18.05
C ASP A 586 63.18 -6.36 -18.57
N PHE A 587 62.35 -7.41 -18.49
CA PHE A 587 60.95 -7.40 -18.94
C PHE A 587 59.88 -7.24 -17.83
N MET A 588 60.20 -7.46 -16.55
CA MET A 588 59.22 -7.48 -15.44
C MET A 588 59.59 -6.57 -14.24
N GLU A 589 60.48 -5.60 -14.44
CA GLU A 589 61.04 -4.75 -13.39
C GLU A 589 60.05 -3.86 -12.64
N VAL A 590 58.90 -3.54 -13.25
CA VAL A 590 57.94 -2.56 -12.75
C VAL A 590 56.53 -3.10 -12.85
N ILE A 591 55.86 -3.23 -11.70
CA ILE A 591 54.43 -3.50 -11.60
C ILE A 591 53.70 -2.17 -11.74
N ARG A 592 52.78 -2.12 -12.70
CA ARG A 592 51.99 -0.92 -13.05
C ARG A 592 50.53 -1.13 -12.69
N GLY A 593 49.77 -0.04 -12.70
CA GLY A 593 48.32 -0.14 -12.70
C GLY A 593 47.78 -0.50 -14.09
N THR A 594 46.50 -0.23 -14.32
CA THR A 594 45.83 -0.56 -15.58
C THR A 594 44.87 0.55 -15.99
N ARG A 595 44.50 0.54 -17.27
CA ARG A 595 43.38 1.32 -17.82
C ARG A 595 42.30 0.38 -18.31
N ILE A 596 41.05 0.63 -17.93
CA ILE A 596 39.90 -0.15 -18.40
C ILE A 596 38.75 0.77 -18.80
N PRO A 597 38.06 0.48 -19.91
CA PRO A 597 36.79 1.11 -20.24
C PRO A 597 35.65 0.45 -19.45
N LEU A 598 34.88 1.24 -18.70
CA LEU A 598 33.68 0.78 -17.99
C LEU A 598 32.45 1.51 -18.50
N ASN A 599 31.28 0.88 -18.37
CA ASN A 599 30.01 1.46 -18.81
C ASN A 599 29.69 2.75 -18.03
N ARG A 600 29.50 3.86 -18.76
CA ARG A 600 29.17 5.20 -18.25
C ARG A 600 27.93 5.20 -17.37
N GLU A 601 26.94 4.36 -17.69
CA GLU A 601 25.68 4.30 -16.96
C GLU A 601 25.85 3.86 -15.50
N ALA A 602 26.83 3.00 -15.20
CA ALA A 602 27.09 2.53 -13.84
C ALA A 602 27.41 3.68 -12.88
N PHE A 603 28.01 4.75 -13.41
CA PHE A 603 28.50 5.90 -12.68
C PHE A 603 27.57 7.12 -12.77
N LEU A 604 26.37 6.99 -13.33
CA LEU A 604 25.36 8.07 -13.30
C LEU A 604 24.61 8.05 -11.95
N GLU A 605 24.18 9.23 -11.49
CA GLU A 605 23.39 9.38 -10.24
C GLU A 605 22.09 8.56 -10.30
N ASN A 606 21.41 8.58 -11.45
CA ASN A 606 20.15 7.88 -11.68
C ASN A 606 20.32 6.81 -12.76
N SER A 607 20.97 5.67 -12.47
CA SER A 607 21.11 4.57 -13.45
C SER A 607 19.77 3.87 -13.74
N THR A 608 19.61 3.23 -14.91
CA THR A 608 18.37 2.50 -15.24
C THR A 608 18.28 1.15 -14.55
N VAL A 609 19.44 0.60 -14.18
CA VAL A 609 19.59 -0.65 -13.43
C VAL A 609 20.56 -0.43 -12.27
N HIS A 610 20.44 -1.24 -11.23
CA HIS A 610 21.45 -1.31 -10.19
C HIS A 610 22.64 -2.11 -10.70
N TYR A 611 23.77 -1.44 -10.89
CA TYR A 611 25.05 -2.07 -11.19
C TYR A 611 25.66 -2.59 -9.90
N ILE A 612 25.94 -3.90 -9.83
CA ILE A 612 26.57 -4.53 -8.66
C ILE A 612 28.08 -4.56 -8.90
N ASP A 613 28.88 -4.29 -7.86
CA ASP A 613 30.36 -4.38 -7.88
C ASP A 613 31.06 -3.49 -8.93
N TYR A 614 30.42 -2.39 -9.38
CA TYR A 614 31.05 -1.45 -10.32
C TYR A 614 32.33 -0.84 -9.73
N ASP A 615 32.32 -0.57 -8.42
CA ASP A 615 33.40 -0.03 -7.60
C ASP A 615 34.58 -1.01 -7.47
N LYS A 616 34.28 -2.33 -7.52
CA LYS A 616 35.27 -3.38 -7.25
C LYS A 616 36.05 -3.84 -8.47
N THR A 617 35.55 -3.56 -9.66
CA THR A 617 36.06 -4.13 -10.91
C THR A 617 37.52 -3.77 -11.16
N LEU A 618 37.87 -2.48 -11.09
CA LEU A 618 39.23 -2.00 -11.33
C LEU A 618 40.22 -2.50 -10.26
N GLY A 619 39.88 -2.30 -8.98
CA GLY A 619 40.72 -2.71 -7.86
C GLY A 619 41.02 -4.22 -7.86
N ARG A 620 40.03 -5.07 -8.14
CA ARG A 620 40.23 -6.53 -8.25
C ARG A 620 41.14 -6.90 -9.42
N TYR A 621 40.99 -6.25 -10.57
CA TYR A 621 41.85 -6.51 -11.72
C TYR A 621 43.32 -6.20 -11.38
N ILE A 622 43.60 -5.01 -10.85
CA ILE A 622 44.94 -4.60 -10.45
C ILE A 622 45.50 -5.53 -9.37
N LYS A 623 44.68 -5.91 -8.38
CA LYS A 623 45.05 -6.86 -7.32
C LYS A 623 45.61 -8.16 -7.90
N ASN A 624 44.88 -8.71 -8.87
CA ASN A 624 45.21 -9.99 -9.49
C ASN A 624 46.48 -9.86 -10.34
N GLU A 625 46.57 -8.83 -11.18
CA GLU A 625 47.78 -8.56 -11.97
C GLU A 625 49.03 -8.38 -11.08
N TYR A 626 48.91 -7.65 -9.98
CA TYR A 626 50.02 -7.43 -9.05
C TYR A 626 50.51 -8.77 -8.46
N ASN A 627 49.59 -9.61 -7.96
CA ASN A 627 49.94 -10.95 -7.46
C ASN A 627 50.51 -11.84 -8.56
N ASP A 628 49.93 -11.81 -9.76
CA ASP A 628 50.36 -12.64 -10.88
C ASP A 628 51.76 -12.23 -11.35
N HIS A 629 52.10 -10.94 -11.40
CA HIS A 629 53.46 -10.47 -11.69
C HIS A 629 54.46 -11.00 -10.67
N PHE A 630 54.17 -10.84 -9.38
CA PHE A 630 55.04 -11.33 -8.30
C PHE A 630 55.27 -12.85 -8.39
N LEU A 631 54.20 -13.63 -8.52
CA LEU A 631 54.28 -15.08 -8.61
C LEU A 631 54.93 -15.55 -9.92
N SER A 632 54.76 -14.80 -11.01
CA SER A 632 55.42 -15.10 -12.30
C SER A 632 56.92 -15.00 -12.14
N LYS A 633 57.36 -13.94 -11.46
CA LYS A 633 58.77 -13.68 -11.20
C LYS A 633 59.41 -14.81 -10.40
N ILE A 634 58.78 -15.23 -9.30
CA ILE A 634 59.27 -16.36 -8.48
C ILE A 634 59.35 -17.65 -9.30
N SER A 635 58.32 -17.95 -10.10
CA SER A 635 58.31 -19.12 -10.97
C SER A 635 59.43 -19.10 -12.00
N LEU A 636 59.75 -17.93 -12.57
CA LEU A 636 60.84 -17.77 -13.53
C LEU A 636 62.23 -17.89 -12.88
N LEU A 637 62.37 -17.46 -11.62
CA LEU A 637 63.61 -17.56 -10.84
C LEU A 637 63.83 -18.95 -10.21
N SER A 638 62.91 -19.90 -10.42
CA SER A 638 63.02 -21.24 -9.88
C SER A 638 64.17 -22.01 -10.51
N SER A 639 65.21 -22.26 -9.72
CA SER A 639 66.44 -22.95 -10.13
C SER A 639 66.26 -24.46 -10.32
N LYS A 640 65.40 -25.09 -9.51
CA LYS A 640 65.01 -26.50 -9.61
C LYS A 640 63.49 -26.59 -9.44
N THR A 641 62.83 -27.43 -10.23
CA THR A 641 61.39 -27.66 -10.15
C THR A 641 61.11 -29.16 -10.05
N TYR A 642 60.37 -29.56 -9.02
CA TYR A 642 59.90 -30.93 -8.80
C TYR A 642 58.37 -30.97 -8.94
N MET A 643 57.83 -32.00 -9.58
CA MET A 643 56.38 -32.18 -9.76
C MET A 643 55.95 -33.52 -9.17
N VAL A 644 55.36 -33.49 -7.98
CA VAL A 644 55.05 -34.67 -7.14
C VAL A 644 53.55 -34.85 -6.94
N GLU A 645 53.12 -36.03 -6.49
CA GLU A 645 51.72 -36.23 -6.11
C GLU A 645 51.29 -35.28 -4.98
N TYR A 646 50.01 -34.85 -4.98
CA TYR A 646 49.48 -33.90 -3.99
C TYR A 646 49.73 -34.30 -2.53
N LYS A 647 49.62 -35.60 -2.22
CA LYS A 647 49.86 -36.15 -0.88
C LYS A 647 51.33 -36.12 -0.45
N GLU A 648 52.25 -36.01 -1.41
CA GLU A 648 53.70 -36.08 -1.20
C GLU A 648 54.36 -34.69 -1.15
N LEU A 649 53.60 -33.60 -1.30
CA LEU A 649 54.12 -32.22 -1.34
C LEU A 649 55.03 -31.87 -0.15
N PHE A 650 54.62 -32.21 1.08
CA PHE A 650 55.41 -31.91 2.27
C PHE A 650 56.49 -32.97 2.57
N ASN A 651 56.31 -34.21 2.10
CA ASN A 651 57.37 -35.23 2.12
C ASN A 651 58.54 -34.80 1.21
N ALA A 652 58.23 -34.20 0.06
CA ALA A 652 59.20 -33.56 -0.81
C ALA A 652 59.94 -32.39 -0.13
N VAL A 653 59.23 -31.57 0.65
CA VAL A 653 59.85 -30.49 1.45
C VAL A 653 60.82 -31.05 2.49
N ASP A 654 60.49 -32.15 3.16
CA ASP A 654 61.37 -32.79 4.16
C ASP A 654 62.71 -33.24 3.56
N LEU A 655 62.69 -33.75 2.32
CA LEU A 655 63.89 -34.21 1.62
C LEU A 655 64.82 -33.08 1.18
N LEU A 656 64.33 -31.84 1.13
CA LEU A 656 65.18 -30.67 0.90
C LEU A 656 66.11 -30.37 2.10
N GLN A 657 65.93 -31.00 3.27
CA GLN A 657 66.76 -30.79 4.47
C GLN A 657 66.88 -29.32 4.90
N ILE A 658 65.79 -28.57 4.72
CA ILE A 658 65.72 -27.15 5.08
C ILE A 658 65.56 -26.94 6.59
N ASN A 659 65.95 -25.76 7.07
CA ASN A 659 65.91 -25.40 8.49
C ASN A 659 65.23 -24.05 8.74
N LYS A 660 64.72 -23.86 9.97
CA LYS A 660 63.97 -22.66 10.37
C LYS A 660 64.78 -21.37 10.43
N GLU A 661 66.10 -21.43 10.58
CA GLU A 661 66.95 -20.24 10.70
C GLU A 661 67.17 -19.62 9.33
N SER A 662 67.49 -20.44 8.33
CA SER A 662 67.92 -19.99 7.00
C SER A 662 66.81 -19.95 5.95
N HIS A 663 65.74 -20.74 6.08
CA HIS A 663 64.77 -20.95 5.00
C HIS A 663 63.36 -20.43 5.29
N LEU A 664 62.59 -20.16 4.24
CA LEU A 664 61.15 -19.89 4.28
C LEU A 664 60.44 -20.59 3.13
N ILE A 665 59.12 -20.74 3.24
CA ILE A 665 58.26 -21.35 2.22
C ILE A 665 57.20 -20.36 1.77
N ILE A 666 56.95 -20.28 0.46
CA ILE A 666 55.82 -19.58 -0.13
C ILE A 666 54.85 -20.63 -0.67
N ALA A 667 53.63 -20.65 -0.12
CA ALA A 667 52.55 -21.52 -0.59
C ALA A 667 51.62 -20.74 -1.54
N VAL A 668 51.35 -21.29 -2.71
CA VAL A 668 50.51 -20.64 -3.73
C VAL A 668 49.29 -21.50 -4.02
N ASN A 669 48.10 -20.92 -3.84
CA ASN A 669 46.82 -21.57 -4.11
C ASN A 669 46.70 -22.97 -3.49
N LEU A 670 47.14 -23.11 -2.23
CA LEU A 670 47.09 -24.34 -1.45
C LEU A 670 46.14 -24.16 -0.26
N ASN A 671 45.20 -25.09 -0.08
CA ASN A 671 44.38 -25.16 1.12
C ASN A 671 45.16 -25.92 2.21
N LEU A 672 45.95 -25.19 2.99
CA LEU A 672 46.82 -25.75 4.02
C LEU A 672 46.02 -26.38 5.17
N ASP A 673 44.83 -25.85 5.52
CA ASP A 673 43.96 -26.45 6.54
C ASP A 673 43.45 -27.83 6.13
N TYR A 674 43.03 -27.95 4.86
CA TYR A 674 42.63 -29.23 4.29
C TYR A 674 43.81 -30.22 4.26
N LEU A 675 44.98 -29.78 3.80
CA LEU A 675 46.18 -30.63 3.78
C LEU A 675 46.58 -31.08 5.20
N ASN A 676 46.53 -30.18 6.17
CA ASN A 676 46.87 -30.48 7.56
C ASN A 676 45.92 -31.53 8.14
N SER A 677 44.61 -31.35 7.96
CA SER A 677 43.60 -32.27 8.47
C SER A 677 43.61 -33.63 7.77
N PHE A 678 43.85 -33.65 6.46
CA PHE A 678 43.84 -34.88 5.65
C PHE A 678 45.12 -35.70 5.79
N LEU A 679 46.29 -35.05 5.75
CA LEU A 679 47.60 -35.71 5.79
C LEU A 679 48.25 -35.72 7.18
N LYS A 680 47.64 -35.07 8.18
CA LYS A 680 48.16 -34.94 9.56
C LYS A 680 49.58 -34.37 9.61
N LEU A 681 49.77 -33.21 9.00
CA LEU A 681 51.08 -32.57 8.90
C LEU A 681 51.50 -31.92 10.22
N GLU A 682 52.78 -31.59 10.34
CA GLU A 682 53.30 -30.77 11.43
C GLU A 682 53.03 -29.26 11.16
N LEU A 683 51.79 -28.91 10.81
CA LEU A 683 51.38 -27.52 10.51
C LEU A 683 50.70 -26.85 11.70
N SER A 684 51.28 -25.74 12.15
CA SER A 684 50.71 -24.84 13.15
C SER A 684 50.31 -23.51 12.51
N GLU A 685 49.04 -23.15 12.59
CA GLU A 685 48.53 -21.83 12.18
C GLU A 685 49.09 -20.73 13.10
N CYS A 686 49.55 -19.62 12.52
CA CYS A 686 50.14 -18.52 13.26
C CYS A 686 49.15 -17.35 13.34
N GLN A 687 48.55 -17.14 14.51
CA GLN A 687 47.62 -16.01 14.72
C GLN A 687 48.34 -14.70 15.07
N GLU A 688 49.56 -14.80 15.61
CA GLU A 688 50.41 -13.66 15.99
C GLU A 688 51.75 -13.76 15.25
N GLY A 689 51.84 -13.14 14.07
CA GLY A 689 53.02 -13.20 13.20
C GLY A 689 52.79 -12.59 11.81
N LEU A 690 53.85 -12.49 11.00
CA LEU A 690 53.73 -12.10 9.58
C LEU A 690 53.47 -13.32 8.68
N GLU A 691 53.92 -14.50 9.10
CA GLU A 691 53.65 -15.79 8.45
C GLU A 691 52.24 -16.32 8.74
N ASP A 692 51.70 -17.12 7.82
CA ASP A 692 50.35 -17.71 7.96
C ASP A 692 50.40 -19.05 8.70
N TYR A 693 51.42 -19.87 8.40
CA TYR A 693 51.61 -21.18 9.03
C TYR A 693 53.09 -21.44 9.30
N ARG A 694 53.37 -22.42 10.14
CA ARG A 694 54.71 -23.03 10.26
C ARG A 694 54.62 -24.52 10.03
N TYR A 695 55.59 -25.06 9.29
CA TYR A 695 55.82 -26.49 9.13
C TYR A 695 57.15 -26.85 9.75
N LYS A 696 57.15 -27.65 10.83
CA LYS A 696 58.39 -27.97 11.59
C LYS A 696 59.19 -26.71 11.95
N ASP A 697 58.51 -25.70 12.50
CA ASP A 697 59.01 -24.34 12.80
C ASP A 697 59.42 -23.47 11.58
N ILE A 698 59.36 -23.97 10.34
CA ILE A 698 59.71 -23.20 9.14
C ILE A 698 58.53 -22.31 8.72
N PRO A 699 58.71 -20.99 8.55
CA PRO A 699 57.61 -20.08 8.23
C PRO A 699 57.09 -20.27 6.81
N ILE A 700 55.75 -20.28 6.67
CA ILE A 700 55.01 -20.38 5.41
C ILE A 700 54.18 -19.12 5.19
N PHE A 701 54.35 -18.51 4.02
CA PHE A 701 53.57 -17.38 3.54
C PHE A 701 52.66 -17.80 2.39
N SER A 702 51.36 -17.62 2.56
CA SER A 702 50.33 -18.06 1.63
C SER A 702 49.89 -16.93 0.72
N TYR A 703 49.87 -17.20 -0.58
CA TYR A 703 49.44 -16.27 -1.61
C TYR A 703 48.42 -16.90 -2.55
N SER A 704 47.45 -16.08 -2.97
CA SER A 704 46.50 -16.43 -4.02
C SER A 704 46.99 -15.89 -5.37
N GLY A 705 46.98 -16.73 -6.40
CA GLY A 705 47.33 -16.33 -7.77
C GLY A 705 46.38 -16.94 -8.81
N GLY A 706 46.67 -16.73 -10.10
CA GLY A 706 45.90 -17.33 -11.20
C GLY A 706 45.72 -18.85 -11.07
N ARG A 707 44.60 -19.39 -11.58
CA ARG A 707 44.21 -20.81 -11.48
C ARG A 707 45.24 -21.79 -12.07
N SER A 708 46.10 -21.34 -12.98
CA SER A 708 47.18 -22.13 -13.58
C SER A 708 48.33 -22.46 -12.61
N ARG A 709 48.37 -21.83 -11.43
CA ARG A 709 49.44 -21.99 -10.42
C ARG A 709 48.95 -22.65 -9.14
N THR A 710 48.00 -23.57 -9.29
CA THR A 710 47.44 -24.31 -8.15
C THR A 710 48.45 -25.32 -7.62
N GLY A 711 48.60 -25.37 -6.29
CA GLY A 711 49.38 -26.42 -5.65
C GLY A 711 50.90 -26.24 -5.72
N GLN A 712 51.44 -25.05 -5.51
CA GLN A 712 52.89 -24.81 -5.58
C GLN A 712 53.47 -24.38 -4.22
N LEU A 713 54.65 -24.90 -3.91
CA LEU A 713 55.49 -24.53 -2.77
C LEU A 713 56.84 -24.05 -3.28
N TYR A 714 57.20 -22.80 -3.00
CA TYR A 714 58.52 -22.26 -3.32
C TYR A 714 59.35 -22.15 -2.04
N VAL A 715 60.57 -22.66 -2.09
CA VAL A 715 61.50 -22.67 -0.95
C VAL A 715 62.74 -21.86 -1.31
N PHE A 716 63.14 -20.92 -0.46
CA PHE A 716 64.38 -20.15 -0.63
C PHE A 716 64.90 -19.58 0.70
N ASN A 717 66.15 -19.09 0.67
CA ASN A 717 66.82 -18.54 1.84
C ASN A 717 66.24 -17.17 2.26
N LYS A 718 66.13 -16.93 3.57
CA LYS A 718 65.65 -15.66 4.15
C LYS A 718 66.51 -14.46 3.77
N GLU A 719 67.81 -14.66 3.54
CA GLU A 719 68.71 -13.60 3.05
C GLU A 719 68.36 -13.14 1.63
N ASN A 720 67.68 -14.00 0.86
CA ASN A 720 67.31 -13.75 -0.53
C ASN A 720 65.90 -13.16 -0.69
N LYS A 721 65.32 -12.63 0.39
CA LYS A 721 64.03 -11.95 0.35
C LYS A 721 64.01 -10.80 -0.66
N PRO A 722 62.93 -10.60 -1.43
CA PRO A 722 62.87 -9.56 -2.45
C PRO A 722 62.77 -8.16 -1.85
N MET A 723 63.33 -7.18 -2.57
CA MET A 723 63.00 -5.77 -2.34
C MET A 723 61.62 -5.48 -2.89
N ILE A 724 60.72 -4.93 -2.06
CA ILE A 724 59.37 -4.51 -2.44
C ILE A 724 59.20 -3.02 -2.10
N LYS A 725 58.92 -2.19 -3.11
CA LYS A 725 58.91 -0.72 -2.94
C LYS A 725 58.04 -0.01 -3.98
N HIS A 726 57.51 1.16 -3.61
CA HIS A 726 56.87 2.12 -4.51
C HIS A 726 57.66 3.46 -4.61
N LYS A 727 57.46 4.26 -5.66
CA LYS A 727 58.15 5.57 -5.92
C LYS A 727 57.21 6.62 -6.51
N ASP A 728 57.55 7.91 -6.37
CA ASP A 728 57.03 8.95 -7.29
C ASP A 728 57.73 8.76 -8.65
N TRP A 729 56.96 8.74 -9.74
CA TRP A 729 57.46 8.64 -11.12
C TRP A 729 58.51 9.70 -11.50
N LYS A 730 58.56 10.82 -10.77
CA LYS A 730 59.59 11.86 -10.92
C LYS A 730 61.00 11.34 -10.62
N GLU A 731 61.11 10.20 -9.96
CA GLU A 731 62.37 9.56 -9.64
C GLU A 731 62.92 8.68 -10.78
N ILE A 732 62.25 8.65 -11.94
CA ILE A 732 62.73 7.95 -13.15
C ILE A 732 63.76 8.81 -13.89
N ASN A 733 64.88 8.20 -14.26
CA ASN A 733 65.88 8.83 -15.13
C ASN A 733 65.50 8.67 -16.61
N GLY A 734 65.36 9.78 -17.34
CA GLY A 734 65.11 9.80 -18.79
C GLY A 734 63.72 9.34 -19.28
N PRO A 735 62.59 9.69 -18.63
CA PRO A 735 61.27 9.31 -19.13
C PRO A 735 60.93 10.00 -20.45
N THR A 736 60.20 9.32 -21.33
CA THR A 736 59.67 9.91 -22.58
C THR A 736 58.71 11.06 -22.29
N GLN A 737 58.62 12.05 -23.20
CA GLN A 737 57.69 13.19 -23.04
C GLN A 737 56.22 12.75 -22.93
N GLU A 738 55.83 11.71 -23.68
CA GLU A 738 54.49 11.12 -23.62
C GLU A 738 54.16 10.58 -22.22
N PHE A 739 55.08 9.82 -21.62
CA PHE A 739 54.97 9.33 -20.24
C PHE A 739 54.78 10.47 -19.22
N ILE A 740 55.58 11.54 -19.32
CA ILE A 740 55.46 12.71 -18.43
C ILE A 740 54.10 13.39 -18.63
N SER A 741 53.63 13.50 -19.88
CA SER A 741 52.37 14.17 -20.21
C SER A 741 51.14 13.45 -19.65
N ARG A 742 51.17 12.10 -19.61
CA ARG A 742 50.10 11.29 -19.02
C ARG A 742 50.03 11.49 -17.51
N TRP A 743 51.13 11.27 -16.79
CA TRP A 743 51.16 11.34 -15.32
C TRP A 743 50.88 12.75 -14.78
N LYS A 744 51.21 13.81 -15.52
CA LYS A 744 50.86 15.19 -15.16
C LYS A 744 49.34 15.48 -15.20
N LYS A 745 48.55 14.69 -15.93
CA LYS A 745 47.09 14.82 -16.02
C LYS A 745 46.35 14.00 -14.96
N MET A 746 47.06 13.12 -14.24
CA MET A 746 46.48 12.25 -13.22
C MET A 746 46.51 12.90 -11.83
N GLU A 747 45.47 12.60 -11.05
CA GLU A 747 45.31 13.00 -9.66
C GLU A 747 46.05 12.02 -8.75
N LEU A 748 46.84 12.52 -7.79
CA LEU A 748 47.43 11.68 -6.74
C LEU A 748 46.33 11.33 -5.73
N ILE A 749 45.96 10.05 -5.65
CA ILE A 749 44.88 9.57 -4.76
C ILE A 749 45.39 8.80 -3.53
N ASP A 750 46.68 8.45 -3.50
CA ASP A 750 47.34 7.88 -2.32
C ASP A 750 48.79 8.35 -2.22
N GLU A 751 49.15 8.96 -1.08
CA GLU A 751 50.50 9.48 -0.87
C GLU A 751 51.52 8.40 -0.50
N ASP A 752 51.10 7.33 0.17
CA ASP A 752 52.01 6.30 0.69
C ASP A 752 52.62 5.47 -0.44
N LEU A 753 51.76 4.95 -1.32
CA LEU A 753 52.13 4.09 -2.45
C LEU A 753 52.24 4.86 -3.77
N LYS A 754 52.05 6.18 -3.74
CA LYS A 754 52.10 7.07 -4.91
C LYS A 754 51.18 6.57 -6.03
N ILE A 755 49.91 6.39 -5.70
CA ILE A 755 48.89 5.90 -6.64
C ILE A 755 48.24 7.10 -7.33
N TYR A 756 48.25 7.08 -8.66
CA TYR A 756 47.68 8.12 -9.49
C TYR A 756 46.44 7.59 -10.20
N TYR A 757 45.47 8.47 -10.40
CA TYR A 757 44.19 8.14 -11.01
C TYR A 757 43.76 9.22 -11.99
N GLN A 758 43.17 8.79 -13.10
CA GLN A 758 42.42 9.64 -14.00
C GLN A 758 41.21 8.87 -14.52
N HIS A 759 40.14 9.59 -14.82
CA HIS A 759 39.11 9.05 -15.70
C HIS A 759 38.88 10.01 -16.86
N THR A 760 38.56 9.44 -18.01
CA THR A 760 38.33 10.18 -19.26
C THR A 760 37.10 9.59 -19.92
N GLU A 761 36.13 10.44 -20.27
CA GLU A 761 35.02 10.01 -21.11
C GLU A 761 35.53 9.75 -22.53
N ILE A 762 35.39 8.52 -23.04
CA ILE A 762 36.00 8.12 -24.32
C ILE A 762 35.45 8.94 -25.48
N LYS A 763 34.19 9.39 -25.39
CA LYS A 763 33.54 10.24 -26.40
C LYS A 763 34.26 11.60 -26.60
N ASP A 764 34.93 12.10 -25.55
CA ASP A 764 35.55 13.42 -25.54
C ASP A 764 37.03 13.37 -26.00
N ASP A 765 37.61 12.17 -26.08
CA ASP A 765 38.99 11.93 -26.50
C ASP A 765 39.06 11.13 -27.82
N LYS A 766 39.33 11.83 -28.93
CA LYS A 766 39.36 11.24 -30.28
C LYS A 766 40.51 10.24 -30.46
N GLU A 767 41.63 10.44 -29.78
CA GLU A 767 42.78 9.54 -29.88
C GLU A 767 42.48 8.25 -29.14
N LEU A 768 41.94 8.37 -27.92
CA LEU A 768 41.52 7.22 -27.13
C LEU A 768 40.42 6.40 -27.80
N LEU A 769 39.45 7.07 -28.43
CA LEU A 769 38.42 6.40 -29.22
C LEU A 769 39.00 5.61 -30.40
N LYS A 770 39.99 6.16 -31.11
CA LYS A 770 40.66 5.48 -32.23
C LYS A 770 41.42 4.25 -31.75
N GLU A 771 42.13 4.37 -30.63
CA GLU A 771 42.89 3.29 -30.01
C GLU A 771 42.00 2.08 -29.67
N TYR A 772 40.87 2.31 -28.99
CA TYR A 772 39.96 1.21 -28.65
C TYR A 772 39.26 0.61 -29.88
N LEU A 773 38.97 1.41 -30.92
CA LEU A 773 38.41 0.89 -32.17
C LEU A 773 39.39 -0.03 -32.91
N GLU A 774 40.69 0.27 -32.88
CA GLU A 774 41.73 -0.57 -33.49
C GLU A 774 41.89 -1.92 -32.76
N SER A 775 41.60 -1.98 -31.45
CA SER A 775 41.66 -3.21 -30.63
C SER A 775 40.58 -4.27 -30.97
N SER A 776 39.56 -3.92 -31.76
CA SER A 776 38.44 -4.80 -32.18
C SER A 776 37.58 -5.40 -31.06
N GLN A 777 37.70 -4.93 -29.82
CA GLN A 777 36.94 -5.44 -28.67
C GLN A 777 35.55 -4.79 -28.50
N PHE A 778 35.37 -3.58 -29.02
CA PHE A 778 34.17 -2.77 -28.82
C PHE A 778 33.73 -2.11 -30.12
N ASN A 779 32.42 -1.92 -30.29
CA ASN A 779 31.91 -1.11 -31.40
C ASN A 779 31.88 0.39 -31.04
N LYS A 780 31.74 1.24 -32.05
CA LYS A 780 31.74 2.71 -31.87
C LYS A 780 30.62 3.19 -30.94
N GLU A 781 29.43 2.60 -31.01
CA GLU A 781 28.28 3.01 -30.21
C GLU A 781 28.47 2.70 -28.71
N GLU A 782 29.08 1.55 -28.41
CA GLU A 782 29.46 1.14 -27.06
C GLU A 782 30.53 2.07 -26.47
N LEU A 783 31.58 2.38 -27.24
CA LEU A 783 32.67 3.23 -26.78
C LEU A 783 32.21 4.65 -26.44
N LEU A 784 31.25 5.20 -27.19
CA LEU A 784 30.66 6.51 -26.87
C LEU A 784 29.90 6.53 -25.54
N LYS A 785 29.56 5.35 -24.99
CA LYS A 785 28.86 5.15 -23.71
C LYS A 785 29.80 4.58 -22.63
N MET A 786 31.11 4.75 -22.78
CA MET A 786 32.11 4.26 -21.83
C MET A 786 32.94 5.39 -21.23
N VAL A 787 33.41 5.16 -20.01
CA VAL A 787 34.37 5.98 -19.30
C VAL A 787 35.61 5.13 -19.07
N GLN A 788 36.76 5.60 -19.53
CA GLN A 788 38.03 4.97 -19.18
C GLN A 788 38.41 5.36 -17.76
N PHE A 789 38.68 4.36 -16.93
CA PHE A 789 39.33 4.53 -15.64
C PHE A 789 40.79 4.10 -15.76
N ASP A 790 41.71 5.01 -15.47
CA ASP A 790 43.15 4.81 -15.52
C ASP A 790 43.73 4.97 -14.12
N VAL A 791 44.32 3.89 -13.61
CA VAL A 791 45.09 3.91 -12.37
C VAL A 791 46.49 3.48 -12.70
N ASP A 792 47.47 4.25 -12.25
CA ASP A 792 48.88 3.93 -12.47
C ASP A 792 49.69 4.19 -11.19
N PHE A 793 50.73 3.39 -11.01
CA PHE A 793 51.68 3.47 -9.89
C PHE A 793 52.97 2.76 -10.30
N MET A 794 54.02 2.88 -9.50
CA MET A 794 55.30 2.24 -9.75
C MET A 794 55.67 1.30 -8.61
N GLY A 795 55.22 0.05 -8.69
CA GLY A 795 55.64 -1.02 -7.80
C GLY A 795 56.90 -1.70 -8.32
N TYR A 796 57.85 -1.98 -7.43
CA TYR A 796 59.07 -2.72 -7.74
C TYR A 796 59.13 -3.97 -6.88
N CYS A 797 59.43 -5.11 -7.52
CA CYS A 797 59.74 -6.36 -6.85
C CYS A 797 61.03 -6.93 -7.44
N TRP A 798 62.15 -6.80 -6.73
CA TRP A 798 63.46 -7.25 -7.21
C TRP A 798 64.04 -8.33 -6.31
N PHE A 799 64.54 -9.40 -6.91
CA PHE A 799 65.27 -10.44 -6.21
C PHE A 799 66.79 -10.23 -6.35
N PRO A 800 67.59 -10.66 -5.37
CA PRO A 800 69.05 -10.67 -5.49
C PRO A 800 69.54 -11.55 -6.65
N LYS A 801 70.70 -11.20 -7.22
CA LYS A 801 71.21 -11.73 -8.50
C LYS A 801 71.23 -13.25 -8.62
N ASP A 802 71.88 -13.92 -7.66
CA ASP A 802 72.23 -15.34 -7.71
C ASP A 802 71.34 -16.19 -6.78
N ILE A 803 70.03 -15.91 -6.76
CA ILE A 803 69.07 -16.56 -5.87
C ILE A 803 68.83 -18.03 -6.24
N LYS A 804 68.86 -18.91 -5.24
CA LYS A 804 68.39 -20.30 -5.35
C LYS A 804 66.96 -20.39 -4.84
N ILE A 805 66.03 -20.75 -5.74
CA ILE A 805 64.64 -21.07 -5.41
C ILE A 805 64.35 -22.50 -5.88
N VAL A 806 63.78 -23.33 -5.00
CA VAL A 806 63.29 -24.66 -5.35
C VAL A 806 61.76 -24.62 -5.37
N ASN A 807 61.16 -25.03 -6.48
CA ASN A 807 59.72 -25.14 -6.64
C ASN A 807 59.28 -26.60 -6.52
N ILE A 808 58.37 -26.90 -5.60
CA ILE A 808 57.68 -28.18 -5.50
C ILE A 808 56.24 -27.93 -5.91
N SER A 809 55.83 -28.53 -7.02
CA SER A 809 54.51 -28.35 -7.61
C SER A 809 53.69 -29.64 -7.54
N GLN A 810 52.39 -29.48 -7.38
CA GLN A 810 51.43 -30.57 -7.47
C GLN A 810 51.30 -31.04 -8.91
N GLY A 811 51.60 -32.31 -9.13
CA GLY A 811 51.31 -33.03 -10.35
C GLY A 811 49.88 -33.55 -10.40
N ASP A 812 49.28 -33.49 -11.59
CA ASP A 812 48.01 -34.14 -11.90
C ASP A 812 48.31 -35.35 -12.78
N MET A 813 48.13 -36.56 -12.24
CA MET A 813 48.42 -37.81 -12.97
C MET A 813 47.69 -37.90 -14.32
N PHE A 814 46.51 -37.28 -14.47
CA PHE A 814 45.73 -37.30 -15.70
C PHE A 814 46.23 -36.28 -16.75
N LYS A 815 46.93 -35.21 -16.33
CA LYS A 815 47.54 -34.22 -17.24
C LYS A 815 49.01 -34.51 -17.54
N GLN A 816 49.77 -35.00 -16.56
CA GLN A 816 51.20 -35.33 -16.66
C GLN A 816 51.49 -36.70 -17.29
N GLY A 817 50.49 -37.57 -17.47
CA GLY A 817 50.68 -38.91 -18.07
C GLY A 817 51.61 -39.82 -17.28
N GLY A 818 51.77 -39.60 -15.97
CA GLY A 818 52.65 -40.38 -15.10
C GLY A 818 54.10 -39.86 -14.98
N ASN A 819 54.47 -38.76 -15.65
CA ASN A 819 55.79 -38.13 -15.51
C ASN A 819 55.86 -37.26 -14.24
N LEU A 820 55.69 -37.88 -13.07
CA LEU A 820 55.92 -37.24 -11.78
C LEU A 820 57.32 -37.58 -11.26
N ASN A 821 57.97 -36.64 -10.61
CA ASN A 821 59.24 -36.91 -9.93
C ASN A 821 59.00 -37.89 -8.79
N LYS A 822 59.86 -38.91 -8.70
CA LYS A 822 59.88 -39.77 -7.51
C LYS A 822 60.55 -39.03 -6.36
N LEU A 823 60.18 -39.38 -5.13
CA LEU A 823 60.77 -38.75 -3.95
C LEU A 823 62.29 -38.91 -3.90
N GLU A 824 62.85 -40.02 -4.40
CA GLU A 824 64.31 -40.21 -4.40
C GLU A 824 65.08 -39.27 -5.33
N GLU A 825 64.38 -38.59 -6.26
CA GLU A 825 64.98 -37.61 -7.18
C GLU A 825 65.13 -36.22 -6.54
N ILE A 826 64.57 -36.02 -5.35
CA ILE A 826 64.61 -34.74 -4.63
C ILE A 826 65.92 -34.62 -3.88
N GLU A 827 66.68 -33.58 -4.21
CA GLU A 827 67.99 -33.33 -3.62
C GLU A 827 67.91 -32.33 -2.46
N PRO A 828 68.82 -32.42 -1.46
CA PRO A 828 68.93 -31.41 -0.41
C PRO A 828 69.11 -29.99 -0.98
N PHE A 829 68.53 -28.99 -0.32
CA PHE A 829 68.49 -27.61 -0.79
C PHE A 829 69.88 -27.03 -1.06
N ASP A 830 70.88 -27.33 -0.22
CA ASP A 830 72.25 -26.81 -0.37
C ASP A 830 73.14 -27.66 -1.31
N LYS A 831 72.63 -28.77 -1.85
CA LYS A 831 73.37 -29.56 -2.83
C LYS A 831 73.36 -28.81 -4.17
N ASN A 832 74.56 -28.47 -4.66
CA ASN A 832 74.76 -27.80 -5.95
C ASN A 832 74.14 -28.61 -7.09
#